data_AF-A0A424WKP1-F1
#
_entry.id   AF-A0A424WKP1-F1
#
_cell.length_a   1.000
_cell.length_b   1.000
_cell.length_c   1.000
_cell.angle_alpha   90.00
_cell.angle_beta   90.00
_cell.angle_gamma   90.00
#
_symmetry.space_group_name_H-M   'P 1'
#
loop_
_entity.id
_entity.type
_entity.pdbx_description
1 polymer ?
#
loop_
_entity_poly.entity_id
_entity_poly.type
_entity_poly.pdbx_seq_one_letter_code
_entity_poly.pdbx_strand_id
1 'polypeptide(L)'
;MKKSVAITLGVVIVGAGSWVGATWYTGKRIEESSQRHLAEANEKLAKITPLFGLRIDQLKYERGLFSTQARYGVSLVKGDKVAEDLPKGMIEFDASIEHGPFPKSALARGAIAPKLAFTHAELAKTENIKELFELTKGVAPLSADTIISFGGFATSTANIAPVQITHEGNAVNFSGMAINGTFDRALQAVTAHALMETLSVDGEKSDDPIKMLVSGLTMDVNSRMGKFGLSIGDSSVKLKRIDVTRPGDDVKVSLDNLGYGVKLAEDDKNVNVEATYQTGNITLNDVALGNGQAVIKLAKLDGAAIKQLSDTYNQIVRQYMLGASDEGLKDEQFDAVLENAGKLLNGNPTFSIDPISWKTDKGESKLTFALDLTNPPNVKDLTPQEIMVKAIKQIDATLVISKPMVRDLIVQYAVKKQGLTAEKAAEEADDQMRSMSGMAEMLNVGKNDGDNIIGKFHYADGMGDLNGQKIPADELFSGLLGATGMDDDMDGMEEEGEPAEGAELAAPSDTASVAGYMQDFDVDTVTTMLDDMVYNPRKQDGDEGPVLILDPRDTGASELRVDFLCNDFTEKCHDLVVTATYSSKKPVSLKAINAWNQEYRWTRAYLDDKNRAVLQMDMNSEGGIGKENLQIMLNTFFSIAEDFSVASKAAPAK
;
A
#
# COMPACT_ATOMS: atom_id res chain seq x y z
N MET A 1 -44.97 -35.30 51.20
CA MET A 1 -44.05 -35.92 50.22
C MET A 1 -44.68 -36.17 48.83
N LYS A 2 -45.95 -36.61 48.68
CA LYS A 2 -46.55 -36.85 47.33
C LYS A 2 -46.95 -35.59 46.55
N LYS A 3 -47.38 -34.50 47.22
CA LYS A 3 -47.73 -33.23 46.56
C LYS A 3 -46.50 -32.42 46.11
N SER A 4 -45.41 -32.44 46.87
CA SER A 4 -44.16 -31.78 46.51
C SER A 4 -43.51 -32.45 45.30
N VAL A 5 -43.45 -33.79 45.25
CA VAL A 5 -42.94 -34.52 44.08
C VAL A 5 -43.80 -34.27 42.83
N ALA A 6 -45.13 -34.24 42.93
CA ALA A 6 -46.01 -33.95 41.79
C ALA A 6 -45.91 -32.49 41.29
N ILE A 7 -45.70 -31.53 42.20
CA ILE A 7 -45.48 -30.12 41.84
C ILE A 7 -44.09 -29.94 41.23
N THR A 8 -43.04 -30.58 41.75
CA THR A 8 -41.70 -30.56 41.16
C THR A 8 -41.69 -31.28 39.80
N LEU A 9 -42.35 -32.44 39.65
CA LEU A 9 -42.49 -33.12 38.37
C LEU A 9 -43.30 -32.29 37.36
N GLY A 10 -44.38 -31.64 37.81
CA GLY A 10 -45.20 -30.76 36.99
C GLY A 10 -44.44 -29.51 36.54
N VAL A 11 -43.65 -28.90 37.42
CA VAL A 11 -42.77 -27.74 37.09
C VAL A 11 -41.62 -28.16 36.18
N VAL A 12 -41.06 -29.36 36.35
CA VAL A 12 -40.01 -29.91 35.47
C VAL A 12 -40.58 -30.27 34.09
N ILE A 13 -41.78 -30.84 34.00
CA ILE A 13 -42.44 -31.18 32.73
C ILE A 13 -42.92 -29.93 32.00
N VAL A 14 -43.50 -28.95 32.70
CA VAL A 14 -43.87 -27.65 32.12
C VAL A 14 -42.63 -26.87 31.73
N GLY A 15 -41.59 -26.85 32.57
CA GLY A 15 -40.29 -26.24 32.25
C GLY A 15 -39.61 -26.88 31.03
N ALA A 16 -39.61 -28.21 30.94
CA ALA A 16 -39.08 -28.94 29.79
C ALA A 16 -39.93 -28.75 28.53
N GLY A 17 -41.26 -28.76 28.63
CA GLY A 17 -42.17 -28.50 27.51
C GLY A 17 -42.09 -27.06 26.99
N SER A 18 -42.02 -26.07 27.89
CA SER A 18 -41.78 -24.67 27.56
C SER A 18 -40.38 -24.44 26.98
N TRP A 19 -39.36 -25.16 27.47
CA TRP A 19 -38.01 -25.12 26.91
C TRP A 19 -37.97 -25.68 25.49
N VAL A 20 -38.56 -26.86 25.24
CA VAL A 20 -38.66 -27.49 23.91
C VAL A 20 -39.46 -26.61 22.95
N GLY A 21 -40.58 -26.04 23.39
CA GLY A 21 -41.41 -25.13 22.59
C GLY A 21 -40.71 -23.81 22.24
N ALA A 22 -40.04 -23.19 23.22
CA ALA A 22 -39.25 -21.97 23.00
C ALA A 22 -38.05 -22.22 22.07
N THR A 23 -37.43 -23.39 22.20
CA THR A 23 -36.32 -23.83 21.33
C THR A 23 -36.79 -24.00 19.90
N TRP A 24 -37.85 -24.79 19.66
CA TRP A 24 -38.42 -24.96 18.33
C TRP A 24 -38.90 -23.63 17.71
N TYR A 25 -39.55 -22.77 18.49
CA TYR A 25 -40.00 -21.45 18.04
C TYR A 25 -38.81 -20.56 17.65
N THR A 26 -37.73 -20.58 18.45
CA THR A 26 -36.50 -19.82 18.16
C THR A 26 -35.85 -20.33 16.88
N GLY A 27 -35.71 -21.64 16.71
CA GLY A 27 -35.20 -22.24 15.47
C GLY A 27 -36.05 -21.90 14.25
N LYS A 28 -37.38 -21.88 14.38
CA LYS A 28 -38.29 -21.47 13.30
C LYS A 28 -38.16 -19.99 12.95
N ARG A 29 -38.05 -19.11 13.96
CA ARG A 29 -37.78 -17.67 13.75
C ARG A 29 -36.44 -17.42 13.05
N ILE A 30 -35.40 -18.18 13.40
CA ILE A 30 -34.09 -18.11 12.74
C ILE A 30 -34.24 -18.54 11.27
N GLU A 31 -34.91 -19.65 10.99
CA GLU A 31 -35.19 -20.13 9.63
C GLU A 31 -36.00 -19.13 8.79
N GLU A 32 -37.12 -18.61 9.32
CA GLU A 32 -37.97 -17.63 8.62
C GLU A 32 -37.24 -16.31 8.32
N SER A 33 -36.21 -15.96 9.10
CA SER A 33 -35.45 -14.72 8.93
C SER A 33 -34.07 -14.90 8.31
N SER A 34 -33.56 -16.13 8.16
CA SER A 34 -32.19 -16.38 7.71
C SER A 34 -31.96 -15.88 6.30
N GLN A 35 -32.90 -16.14 5.38
CA GLN A 35 -32.81 -15.70 3.98
C GLN A 35 -32.83 -14.17 3.86
N ARG A 36 -33.67 -13.50 4.65
CA ARG A 36 -33.71 -12.03 4.70
C ARG A 36 -32.41 -11.44 5.26
N HIS A 37 -31.92 -11.95 6.39
CA HIS A 37 -30.68 -11.45 6.98
C HIS A 37 -29.46 -11.78 6.10
N LEU A 38 -29.47 -12.91 5.39
CA LEU A 38 -28.44 -13.25 4.40
C LEU A 38 -28.46 -12.28 3.22
N ALA A 39 -29.65 -11.90 2.73
CA ALA A 39 -29.80 -10.88 1.70
C ALA A 39 -29.29 -9.51 2.19
N GLU A 40 -29.64 -9.08 3.39
CA GLU A 40 -29.13 -7.84 4.01
C GLU A 40 -27.60 -7.88 4.21
N ALA A 41 -27.06 -9.03 4.63
CA ALA A 41 -25.62 -9.23 4.79
C ALA A 41 -24.90 -9.14 3.43
N ASN A 42 -25.43 -9.78 2.38
CA ASN A 42 -24.89 -9.69 1.03
C ASN A 42 -24.99 -8.27 0.46
N GLU A 43 -26.07 -7.51 0.75
CA GLU A 43 -26.17 -6.10 0.35
C GLU A 43 -25.08 -5.26 1.01
N LYS A 44 -24.83 -5.48 2.30
CA LYS A 44 -23.75 -4.81 3.03
C LYS A 44 -22.37 -5.25 2.56
N LEU A 45 -22.16 -6.54 2.33
CA LEU A 45 -20.91 -7.11 1.79
C LEU A 45 -20.61 -6.51 0.42
N ALA A 46 -21.58 -6.46 -0.49
CA ALA A 46 -21.42 -5.83 -1.79
C ALA A 46 -21.04 -4.34 -1.68
N LYS A 47 -21.47 -3.63 -0.62
CA LYS A 47 -21.05 -2.24 -0.38
C LYS A 47 -19.61 -2.13 0.10
N ILE A 48 -19.06 -3.12 0.79
CA ILE A 48 -17.70 -3.06 1.36
C ILE A 48 -16.66 -3.85 0.58
N THR A 49 -17.07 -4.73 -0.35
CA THR A 49 -16.17 -5.46 -1.26
C THR A 49 -16.48 -5.17 -2.74
N PRO A 50 -16.39 -3.90 -3.19
CA PRO A 50 -16.73 -3.54 -4.57
C PRO A 50 -15.77 -4.15 -5.60
N LEU A 51 -14.53 -4.50 -5.21
CA LEU A 51 -13.47 -4.98 -6.10
C LEU A 51 -13.71 -6.41 -6.62
N PHE A 52 -14.08 -7.33 -5.74
CA PHE A 52 -14.17 -8.77 -6.04
C PHE A 52 -15.54 -9.36 -5.72
N GLY A 53 -16.44 -8.55 -5.14
CA GLY A 53 -17.83 -8.89 -4.82
C GLY A 53 -17.95 -10.16 -3.99
N LEU A 54 -17.97 -10.09 -2.65
CA LEU A 54 -18.29 -11.28 -1.87
C LEU A 54 -19.79 -11.52 -1.87
N ARG A 55 -20.16 -12.77 -2.13
CA ARG A 55 -21.49 -13.29 -1.85
C ARG A 55 -21.40 -14.51 -0.97
N ILE A 56 -22.31 -14.56 -0.01
CA ILE A 56 -22.56 -15.72 0.82
C ILE A 56 -23.85 -16.38 0.35
N ASP A 57 -23.77 -17.65 -0.04
CA ASP A 57 -24.88 -18.48 -0.43
C ASP A 57 -25.19 -19.51 0.66
N GLN A 58 -26.48 -19.77 0.90
CA GLN A 58 -26.90 -20.90 1.73
C GLN A 58 -27.05 -22.14 0.84
N LEU A 59 -26.14 -23.09 0.96
CA LEU A 59 -26.11 -24.31 0.15
C LEU A 59 -26.98 -25.42 0.75
N LYS A 60 -27.02 -25.47 2.08
CA LYS A 60 -27.77 -26.48 2.84
C LYS A 60 -28.34 -25.86 4.11
N TYR A 61 -29.55 -26.26 4.49
CA TYR A 61 -30.17 -25.88 5.76
C TYR A 61 -31.16 -26.93 6.24
N GLU A 62 -30.78 -27.69 7.28
CA GLU A 62 -31.56 -28.77 7.87
C GLU A 62 -31.85 -28.47 9.33
N ARG A 63 -33.07 -28.00 9.60
CA ARG A 63 -33.50 -27.67 10.97
C ARG A 63 -33.99 -28.91 11.71
N GLY A 64 -33.34 -29.18 12.85
CA GLY A 64 -33.81 -30.11 13.87
C GLY A 64 -34.56 -29.39 15.01
N LEU A 65 -34.85 -30.15 16.08
CA LEU A 65 -35.61 -29.65 17.22
C LEU A 65 -34.83 -28.67 18.10
N PHE A 66 -33.53 -28.91 18.32
CA PHE A 66 -32.65 -28.10 19.18
C PHE A 66 -31.45 -27.49 18.43
N SER A 67 -31.21 -27.95 17.22
CA SER A 67 -30.10 -27.51 16.41
C SER A 67 -30.49 -27.45 14.94
N THR A 68 -29.72 -26.72 14.16
CA THR A 68 -29.78 -26.66 12.71
C THR A 68 -28.40 -26.98 12.16
N GLN A 69 -28.33 -27.84 11.15
CA GLN A 69 -27.13 -28.03 10.36
C GLN A 69 -27.26 -27.22 9.08
N ALA A 70 -26.30 -26.35 8.80
CA ALA A 70 -26.29 -25.50 7.64
C ALA A 70 -24.93 -25.57 6.95
N ARG A 71 -24.92 -25.28 5.65
CA ARG A 71 -23.69 -25.11 4.89
C ARG A 71 -23.79 -23.82 4.09
N TYR A 72 -22.76 -23.00 4.21
CA TYR A 72 -22.67 -21.72 3.52
C TYR A 72 -21.50 -21.71 2.56
N GLY A 73 -21.71 -21.22 1.35
CA GLY A 73 -20.67 -21.00 0.35
C GLY A 73 -20.30 -19.53 0.31
N VAL A 74 -19.01 -19.21 0.33
CA VAL A 74 -18.49 -17.88 0.05
C VAL A 74 -17.87 -17.92 -1.32
N SER A 75 -18.36 -17.07 -2.22
CA SER A 75 -17.89 -16.98 -3.60
C SER A 75 -17.58 -15.54 -3.97
N LEU A 76 -16.60 -15.38 -4.84
CA LEU A 76 -16.39 -14.15 -5.58
C LEU A 76 -17.51 -14.01 -6.63
N VAL A 77 -18.15 -12.86 -6.66
CA VAL A 77 -19.16 -12.50 -7.65
C VAL A 77 -18.39 -11.93 -8.83
N LYS A 78 -18.39 -12.67 -9.94
CA LYS A 78 -17.79 -12.22 -11.19
C LYS A 78 -18.50 -10.94 -11.65
N GLY A 79 -17.82 -9.80 -11.57
CA GLY A 79 -18.17 -8.64 -12.37
C GLY A 79 -17.69 -8.87 -13.80
N ASP A 80 -18.41 -8.34 -14.80
CA ASP A 80 -18.10 -8.52 -16.22
C ASP A 80 -16.70 -7.99 -16.62
N LYS A 81 -16.03 -7.24 -15.74
CA LYS A 81 -14.69 -6.65 -15.92
C LYS A 81 -13.62 -7.11 -14.92
N VAL A 82 -13.88 -8.15 -14.12
CA VAL A 82 -12.91 -8.64 -13.12
C VAL A 82 -11.95 -9.65 -13.76
N ALA A 83 -10.65 -9.55 -13.43
CA ALA A 83 -9.56 -10.37 -13.98
C ALA A 83 -9.94 -11.86 -14.10
N GLU A 84 -9.65 -12.47 -15.27
CA GLU A 84 -9.96 -13.89 -15.54
C GLU A 84 -9.24 -14.86 -14.60
N ASP A 85 -8.18 -14.40 -13.94
CA ASP A 85 -7.28 -15.15 -13.06
C ASP A 85 -7.72 -15.23 -11.60
N LEU A 86 -8.88 -14.68 -11.23
CA LEU A 86 -9.40 -14.92 -9.88
C LEU A 86 -9.62 -16.43 -9.68
N PRO A 87 -9.18 -17.00 -8.53
CA PRO A 87 -9.31 -18.42 -8.29
C PRO A 87 -10.79 -18.82 -8.39
N LYS A 88 -11.10 -19.65 -9.38
CA LYS A 88 -12.42 -20.21 -9.59
C LYS A 88 -12.69 -21.16 -8.41
N GLY A 89 -13.53 -20.74 -7.47
CA GLY A 89 -13.84 -21.59 -6.33
C GLY A 89 -14.80 -20.95 -5.35
N MET A 90 -15.68 -21.78 -4.81
CA MET A 90 -16.48 -21.48 -3.65
C MET A 90 -15.76 -22.04 -2.43
N ILE A 91 -15.61 -21.24 -1.39
CA ILE A 91 -15.13 -21.69 -0.09
C ILE A 91 -16.35 -22.04 0.75
N GLU A 92 -16.47 -23.29 1.17
CA GLU A 92 -17.63 -23.76 1.93
C GLU A 92 -17.35 -23.77 3.43
N PHE A 93 -18.38 -23.50 4.23
CA PHE A 93 -18.36 -23.56 5.68
C PHE A 93 -19.51 -24.42 6.19
N ASP A 94 -19.20 -25.41 7.01
CA ASP A 94 -20.19 -26.18 7.76
C ASP A 94 -20.52 -25.43 9.05
N ALA A 95 -21.82 -25.30 9.35
CA ALA A 95 -22.30 -24.57 10.50
C ALA A 95 -23.32 -25.40 11.29
N SER A 96 -23.06 -25.59 12.58
CA SER A 96 -24.01 -26.16 13.53
C SER A 96 -24.54 -25.07 14.45
N ILE A 97 -25.84 -24.82 14.39
CA ILE A 97 -26.53 -23.77 15.14
C ILE A 97 -27.43 -24.43 16.17
N GLU A 98 -27.03 -24.45 17.43
CA GLU A 98 -27.91 -24.81 18.55
C GLU A 98 -28.79 -23.61 18.91
N HIS A 99 -30.11 -23.78 18.89
CA HIS A 99 -31.08 -22.71 19.13
C HIS A 99 -31.90 -22.96 20.39
N GLY A 100 -32.56 -21.91 20.89
CA GLY A 100 -33.36 -21.96 22.11
C GLY A 100 -32.65 -21.40 23.34
N PRO A 101 -33.38 -21.15 24.45
CA PRO A 101 -32.85 -20.33 25.54
C PRO A 101 -31.65 -20.95 26.25
N PHE A 102 -31.40 -22.25 26.12
CA PHE A 102 -30.27 -22.92 26.76
C PHE A 102 -29.55 -23.89 25.79
N PRO A 103 -28.78 -23.37 24.82
CA PRO A 103 -27.96 -24.21 23.95
C PRO A 103 -26.97 -25.02 24.81
N LYS A 104 -26.83 -26.31 24.52
CA LYS A 104 -26.01 -27.23 25.31
C LYS A 104 -24.54 -26.78 25.34
N SER A 105 -24.01 -26.37 24.19
CA SER A 105 -22.63 -25.91 24.05
C SER A 105 -22.39 -24.56 24.71
N ALA A 106 -23.40 -23.68 24.73
CA ALA A 106 -23.34 -22.44 25.52
C ALA A 106 -23.32 -22.72 27.03
N LEU A 107 -24.17 -23.63 27.51
CA LEU A 107 -24.19 -24.05 28.92
C LEU A 107 -22.85 -24.67 29.35
N ALA A 108 -22.26 -25.53 28.52
CA ALA A 108 -20.96 -26.15 28.78
C ALA A 108 -19.83 -25.11 28.90
N ARG A 109 -19.99 -23.93 28.28
CA ARG A 109 -19.06 -22.80 28.35
C ARG A 109 -19.45 -21.77 29.43
N GLY A 110 -20.34 -22.15 30.35
CA GLY A 110 -20.73 -21.33 31.51
C GLY A 110 -21.81 -20.28 31.24
N ALA A 111 -22.40 -20.24 30.04
CA ALA A 111 -23.50 -19.32 29.74
C ALA A 111 -24.83 -19.85 30.32
N ILE A 112 -25.07 -19.59 31.61
CA ILE A 112 -26.27 -20.03 32.34
C ILE A 112 -27.52 -19.18 32.10
N ALA A 113 -27.36 -17.94 31.64
CA ALA A 113 -28.47 -17.06 31.30
C ALA A 113 -29.05 -17.40 29.91
N PRO A 114 -30.35 -17.14 29.65
CA PRO A 114 -30.96 -17.44 28.36
C PRO A 114 -30.22 -16.86 27.15
N LYS A 115 -29.91 -17.69 26.15
CA LYS A 115 -29.25 -17.33 24.90
C LYS A 115 -30.15 -17.57 23.69
N LEU A 116 -29.94 -16.81 22.62
CA LEU A 116 -30.65 -17.01 21.36
C LEU A 116 -30.14 -18.27 20.66
N ALA A 117 -28.82 -18.36 20.53
CA ALA A 117 -28.16 -19.46 19.84
C ALA A 117 -26.70 -19.63 20.29
N PHE A 118 -26.18 -20.82 20.06
CA PHE A 118 -24.75 -21.11 19.93
C PHE A 118 -24.49 -21.58 18.50
N THR A 119 -23.45 -21.04 17.87
CA THR A 119 -23.06 -21.42 16.51
C THR A 119 -21.62 -21.91 16.52
N HIS A 120 -21.40 -23.12 16.02
CA HIS A 120 -20.09 -23.59 15.60
C HIS A 120 -20.03 -23.51 14.08
N ALA A 121 -19.02 -22.86 13.53
CA ALA A 121 -18.77 -22.80 12.10
C ALA A 121 -17.33 -23.20 11.81
N GLU A 122 -17.11 -24.01 10.79
CA GLU A 122 -15.78 -24.43 10.38
C GLU A 122 -15.67 -24.50 8.86
N LEU A 123 -14.46 -24.32 8.36
CA LEU A 123 -14.15 -24.51 6.95
C LEU A 123 -14.51 -25.95 6.56
N ALA A 124 -15.33 -26.12 5.52
CA ALA A 124 -15.76 -27.43 5.08
C ALA A 124 -14.70 -28.05 4.15
N LYS A 125 -14.39 -29.33 4.32
CA LYS A 125 -13.43 -30.02 3.46
C LYS A 125 -13.99 -30.21 2.05
N THR A 126 -13.50 -29.44 1.09
CA THR A 126 -13.83 -29.51 -0.33
C THR A 126 -12.58 -29.79 -1.16
N GLU A 127 -12.75 -30.22 -2.42
CA GLU A 127 -11.63 -30.56 -3.32
C GLU A 127 -10.68 -29.37 -3.55
N ASN A 128 -11.21 -28.14 -3.65
CA ASN A 128 -10.42 -26.92 -3.91
C ASN A 128 -9.56 -26.42 -2.73
N ILE A 129 -9.68 -27.01 -1.55
CA ILE A 129 -8.85 -26.67 -0.37
C ILE A 129 -8.32 -27.92 0.33
N LYS A 130 -8.30 -29.05 -0.37
CA LYS A 130 -7.89 -30.35 0.18
C LYS A 130 -6.47 -30.31 0.73
N GLU A 131 -5.56 -29.65 0.01
CA GLU A 131 -4.16 -29.45 0.40
C GLU A 131 -4.08 -28.72 1.73
N LEU A 132 -4.90 -27.69 1.96
CA LEU A 132 -4.93 -26.95 3.21
C LEU A 132 -5.32 -27.85 4.39
N PHE A 133 -6.26 -28.79 4.20
CA PHE A 133 -6.60 -29.79 5.21
C PHE A 133 -5.49 -30.81 5.44
N GLU A 134 -4.69 -31.15 4.43
CA GLU A 134 -3.53 -32.03 4.60
C GLU A 134 -2.45 -31.32 5.44
N LEU A 135 -2.22 -30.03 5.21
CA LEU A 135 -1.31 -29.19 6.00
C LEU A 135 -1.70 -29.11 7.48
N THR A 136 -3.01 -29.11 7.78
CA THR A 136 -3.55 -29.07 9.15
C THR A 136 -3.86 -30.46 9.71
N LYS A 137 -3.35 -31.54 9.09
CA LYS A 137 -3.53 -32.94 9.54
C LYS A 137 -5.00 -33.35 9.69
N GLY A 138 -5.86 -32.81 8.84
CA GLY A 138 -7.29 -33.08 8.79
C GLY A 138 -8.15 -32.24 9.75
N VAL A 139 -7.55 -31.38 10.57
CA VAL A 139 -8.29 -30.42 11.40
C VAL A 139 -8.78 -29.27 10.53
N ALA A 140 -9.99 -28.76 10.76
CA ALA A 140 -10.51 -27.60 10.04
C ALA A 140 -9.54 -26.40 10.15
N PRO A 141 -9.00 -25.88 9.04
CA PRO A 141 -8.02 -24.79 9.05
C PRO A 141 -8.53 -23.49 9.67
N LEU A 142 -9.83 -23.25 9.59
CA LEU A 142 -10.52 -22.11 10.20
C LEU A 142 -11.78 -22.60 10.90
N SER A 143 -11.98 -22.17 12.14
CA SER A 143 -13.20 -22.46 12.91
C SER A 143 -13.59 -21.27 13.79
N ALA A 144 -14.86 -21.18 14.15
CA ALA A 144 -15.40 -20.16 15.03
C ALA A 144 -16.58 -20.69 15.86
N ASP A 145 -16.56 -20.40 17.16
CA ASP A 145 -17.65 -20.62 18.09
C ASP A 145 -18.25 -19.29 18.53
N THR A 146 -19.56 -19.12 18.41
CA THR A 146 -20.24 -17.86 18.73
C THR A 146 -21.46 -18.09 19.60
N ILE A 147 -21.53 -17.41 20.75
CA ILE A 147 -22.71 -17.39 21.64
C ILE A 147 -23.45 -16.07 21.40
N ILE A 148 -24.74 -16.15 21.09
CA ILE A 148 -25.58 -14.99 20.75
C ILE A 148 -26.68 -14.84 21.80
N SER A 149 -26.80 -13.65 22.39
CA SER A 149 -27.89 -13.31 23.30
C SER A 149 -29.14 -12.83 22.56
N PHE A 150 -30.31 -12.88 23.20
CA PHE A 150 -31.55 -12.31 22.65
C PHE A 150 -31.47 -10.80 22.40
N GLY A 151 -30.61 -10.07 23.14
CA GLY A 151 -30.36 -8.64 22.92
C GLY A 151 -29.54 -8.34 21.66
N GLY A 152 -28.91 -9.35 21.05
CA GLY A 152 -28.01 -9.18 19.91
C GLY A 152 -26.55 -8.92 20.30
N PHE A 153 -26.20 -9.09 21.58
CA PHE A 153 -24.80 -9.18 22.00
C PHE A 153 -24.26 -10.58 21.72
N ALA A 154 -23.11 -10.68 21.06
CA ALA A 154 -22.44 -11.92 20.71
C ALA A 154 -21.02 -11.97 21.26
N THR A 155 -20.58 -13.14 21.69
CA THR A 155 -19.18 -13.45 22.05
C THR A 155 -18.67 -14.55 21.15
N SER A 156 -17.52 -14.36 20.52
CA SER A 156 -16.97 -15.28 19.54
C SER A 156 -15.52 -15.65 19.87
N THR A 157 -15.18 -16.91 19.63
CA THR A 157 -13.80 -17.40 19.62
C THR A 157 -13.57 -18.09 18.29
N ALA A 158 -12.65 -17.56 17.48
CA ALA A 158 -12.22 -18.14 16.22
C ALA A 158 -10.77 -18.62 16.31
N ASN A 159 -10.43 -19.64 15.53
CA ASN A 159 -9.10 -20.25 15.51
C ASN A 159 -8.67 -20.51 14.08
N ILE A 160 -7.42 -20.18 13.79
CA ILE A 160 -6.67 -20.67 12.63
C ILE A 160 -5.77 -21.80 13.11
N ALA A 161 -5.90 -22.97 12.49
CA ALA A 161 -5.17 -24.15 12.91
C ALA A 161 -3.65 -24.00 12.71
N PRO A 162 -2.82 -24.59 13.61
CA PRO A 162 -1.38 -24.62 13.44
C PRO A 162 -0.98 -25.46 12.23
N VAL A 163 0.13 -25.07 11.61
CA VAL A 163 0.70 -25.77 10.45
C VAL A 163 2.16 -26.04 10.73
N GLN A 164 2.57 -27.29 10.54
CA GLN A 164 3.96 -27.71 10.66
C GLN A 164 4.33 -28.57 9.47
N ILE A 165 5.18 -28.02 8.61
CA ILE A 165 5.58 -28.60 7.33
C ILE A 165 7.08 -28.82 7.36
N THR A 166 7.52 -29.96 6.83
CA THR A 166 8.91 -30.19 6.47
C THR A 166 8.94 -30.80 5.08
N HIS A 167 9.65 -30.16 4.16
CA HIS A 167 9.77 -30.60 2.77
C HIS A 167 11.20 -30.35 2.29
N GLU A 168 11.86 -31.41 1.82
CA GLU A 168 13.23 -31.33 1.27
C GLU A 168 14.26 -30.66 2.21
N GLY A 169 14.07 -30.82 3.52
CA GLY A 169 14.94 -30.22 4.54
C GLY A 169 14.60 -28.78 4.91
N ASN A 170 13.65 -28.15 4.22
CA ASN A 170 13.05 -26.87 4.59
C ASN A 170 11.87 -27.08 5.54
N ALA A 171 11.65 -26.16 6.48
CA ALA A 171 10.58 -26.26 7.46
C ALA A 171 9.82 -24.95 7.63
N VAL A 172 8.50 -25.07 7.79
CA VAL A 172 7.62 -23.96 8.18
C VAL A 172 6.85 -24.40 9.42
N ASN A 173 6.87 -23.56 10.46
CA ASN A 173 6.13 -23.80 11.69
C ASN A 173 5.31 -22.55 12.02
N PHE A 174 3.99 -22.70 11.99
CA PHE A 174 3.02 -21.68 12.34
C PHE A 174 2.22 -22.19 13.55
N SER A 175 2.23 -21.43 14.64
CA SER A 175 1.58 -21.79 15.90
C SER A 175 0.05 -21.84 15.84
N GLY A 176 -0.54 -21.42 14.71
CA GLY A 176 -1.95 -21.07 14.66
C GLY A 176 -2.20 -19.66 15.20
N MET A 177 -3.46 -19.25 15.15
CA MET A 177 -3.91 -17.94 15.64
C MET A 177 -5.25 -18.09 16.36
N ALA A 178 -5.34 -17.58 17.57
CA ALA A 178 -6.59 -17.52 18.33
C ALA A 178 -7.15 -16.10 18.30
N ILE A 179 -8.45 -15.96 18.07
CA ILE A 179 -9.15 -14.68 17.96
C ILE A 179 -10.34 -14.72 18.90
N ASN A 180 -10.42 -13.82 19.86
CA ASN A 180 -11.56 -13.67 20.75
C ASN A 180 -12.19 -12.30 20.52
N GLY A 181 -13.52 -12.23 20.48
CA GLY A 181 -14.17 -10.96 20.24
C GLY A 181 -15.62 -10.89 20.72
N THR A 182 -16.15 -9.68 20.71
CA THR A 182 -17.55 -9.40 21.04
C THR A 182 -18.17 -8.51 19.99
N PHE A 183 -19.47 -8.66 19.78
CA PHE A 183 -20.26 -7.75 18.95
C PHE A 183 -21.51 -7.31 19.70
N ASP A 184 -21.76 -6.00 19.77
CA ASP A 184 -23.00 -5.42 20.27
C ASP A 184 -23.80 -4.82 19.11
N ARG A 185 -24.96 -5.41 18.80
CA ARG A 185 -25.81 -4.95 17.71
C ARG A 185 -26.35 -3.53 17.92
N ALA A 186 -26.66 -3.13 19.15
CA ALA A 186 -27.30 -1.84 19.43
C ALA A 186 -26.30 -0.68 19.29
N LEU A 187 -25.07 -0.89 19.75
CA LEU A 187 -23.98 0.08 19.62
C LEU A 187 -23.21 -0.06 18.30
N GLN A 188 -23.49 -1.13 17.55
CA GLN A 188 -22.66 -1.60 16.44
C GLN A 188 -21.18 -1.65 16.85
N ALA A 189 -20.93 -2.13 18.07
CA ALA A 189 -19.61 -2.14 18.68
C ALA A 189 -18.95 -3.51 18.51
N VAL A 190 -17.65 -3.50 18.23
CA VAL A 190 -16.82 -4.70 18.08
C VAL A 190 -15.64 -4.59 19.02
N THR A 191 -15.36 -5.67 19.75
CA THR A 191 -14.04 -5.87 20.34
C THR A 191 -13.42 -7.13 19.75
N ALA A 192 -12.11 -7.13 19.54
CA ALA A 192 -11.37 -8.31 19.11
C ALA A 192 -9.97 -8.28 19.72
N HIS A 193 -9.50 -9.44 20.15
CA HIS A 193 -8.12 -9.71 20.53
C HIS A 193 -7.65 -10.96 19.80
N ALA A 194 -6.63 -10.83 18.97
CA ALA A 194 -6.02 -11.94 18.27
C ALA A 194 -4.58 -12.15 18.73
N LEU A 195 -4.16 -13.42 18.76
CA LEU A 195 -2.83 -13.83 19.17
C LEU A 195 -2.29 -14.93 18.25
N MET A 196 -1.10 -14.74 17.72
CA MET A 196 -0.24 -15.78 17.13
C MET A 196 1.08 -15.81 17.91
N GLU A 197 1.45 -16.99 18.41
CA GLU A 197 2.66 -17.14 19.23
C GLU A 197 3.93 -17.12 18.39
N THR A 198 3.97 -17.87 17.28
CA THR A 198 5.18 -18.00 16.46
C THR A 198 4.85 -18.36 15.02
N LEU A 199 5.57 -17.74 14.10
CA LEU A 199 5.75 -18.18 12.72
C LEU A 199 7.25 -18.27 12.47
N SER A 200 7.76 -19.44 12.09
CA SER A 200 9.16 -19.63 11.72
C SER A 200 9.30 -20.33 10.37
N VAL A 201 10.25 -19.87 9.59
CA VAL A 201 10.67 -20.48 8.33
C VAL A 201 12.15 -20.83 8.46
N ASP A 202 12.48 -22.09 8.23
CA ASP A 202 13.85 -22.57 8.06
C ASP A 202 14.00 -23.08 6.62
N GLY A 203 14.51 -22.22 5.76
CA GLY A 203 14.76 -22.47 4.34
C GLY A 203 16.24 -22.68 4.05
N GLU A 204 17.04 -23.25 4.95
CA GLU A 204 18.49 -23.42 4.70
C GLU A 204 18.84 -24.28 3.48
N LYS A 205 17.89 -25.08 2.97
CA LYS A 205 18.09 -25.97 1.84
C LYS A 205 17.42 -25.49 0.55
N SER A 206 16.81 -24.29 0.53
CA SER A 206 16.30 -23.69 -0.70
C SER A 206 17.40 -23.04 -1.53
N ASP A 207 17.10 -22.77 -2.80
CA ASP A 207 18.00 -22.08 -3.73
C ASP A 207 18.41 -20.69 -3.24
N ASP A 208 17.53 -20.03 -2.47
CA ASP A 208 17.81 -18.80 -1.72
C ASP A 208 17.67 -19.08 -0.21
N PRO A 209 18.77 -19.38 0.51
CA PRO A 209 18.70 -19.75 1.93
C PRO A 209 18.22 -18.61 2.84
N ILE A 210 17.15 -18.87 3.58
CA ILE A 210 16.56 -17.89 4.50
C ILE A 210 16.10 -18.55 5.81
N LYS A 211 16.35 -17.86 6.93
CA LYS A 211 15.68 -18.12 8.21
C LYS A 211 14.87 -16.92 8.61
N MET A 212 13.65 -17.17 9.06
CA MET A 212 12.76 -16.16 9.58
C MET A 212 12.12 -16.65 10.87
N LEU A 213 12.04 -15.78 11.86
CA LEU A 213 11.26 -15.97 13.09
C LEU A 213 10.42 -14.73 13.33
N VAL A 214 9.12 -14.93 13.51
CA VAL A 214 8.16 -13.90 13.89
C VAL A 214 7.49 -14.39 15.18
N SER A 215 7.69 -13.67 16.28
CA SER A 215 7.21 -14.08 17.61
C SER A 215 6.20 -13.09 18.17
N GLY A 216 5.11 -13.63 18.73
CA GLY A 216 4.13 -12.91 19.52
C GLY A 216 3.47 -11.76 18.76
N LEU A 217 2.68 -12.08 17.75
CA LEU A 217 1.80 -11.14 17.06
C LEU A 217 0.48 -11.02 17.82
N THR A 218 0.12 -9.82 18.25
CA THR A 218 -1.18 -9.50 18.83
C THR A 218 -1.88 -8.43 18.02
N MET A 219 -3.19 -8.59 17.83
CA MET A 219 -4.04 -7.56 17.25
C MET A 219 -5.19 -7.26 18.20
N ASP A 220 -5.41 -5.98 18.50
CA ASP A 220 -6.49 -5.51 19.35
C ASP A 220 -7.37 -4.54 18.56
N VAL A 221 -8.69 -4.69 18.68
CA VAL A 221 -9.68 -3.78 18.11
C VAL A 221 -10.73 -3.51 19.15
N ASN A 222 -11.09 -2.25 19.33
CA ASN A 222 -12.24 -1.81 20.10
C ASN A 222 -12.89 -0.65 19.35
N SER A 223 -13.99 -0.91 18.65
CA SER A 223 -14.67 0.07 17.82
C SER A 223 -16.16 0.09 18.08
N ARG A 224 -16.80 1.21 17.72
CA ARG A 224 -18.26 1.39 17.73
C ARG A 224 -18.70 2.34 16.63
N MET A 225 -20.01 2.38 16.35
CA MET A 225 -20.54 3.41 15.47
C MET A 225 -20.54 4.77 16.18
N GLY A 226 -19.96 5.78 15.53
CA GLY A 226 -19.92 7.16 15.98
C GLY A 226 -21.12 7.99 15.53
N LYS A 227 -21.24 9.21 16.06
CA LYS A 227 -22.31 10.17 15.81
C LYS A 227 -22.41 10.57 14.34
N PHE A 228 -21.28 10.61 13.64
CA PHE A 228 -21.21 10.99 12.21
C PHE A 228 -21.42 9.80 11.25
N GLY A 229 -21.78 8.61 11.76
CA GLY A 229 -21.92 7.41 10.94
C GLY A 229 -20.59 6.81 10.49
N LEU A 230 -19.51 7.13 11.20
CA LEU A 230 -18.16 6.58 11.02
C LEU A 230 -17.85 5.65 12.20
N SER A 231 -17.07 4.59 11.98
CA SER A 231 -16.61 3.76 13.10
C SER A 231 -15.48 4.47 13.86
N ILE A 232 -15.62 4.62 15.17
CA ILE A 232 -14.64 5.23 16.07
C ILE A 232 -14.13 4.22 17.09
N GLY A 233 -12.94 4.46 17.62
CA GLY A 233 -12.31 3.59 18.63
C GLY A 233 -10.81 3.41 18.41
N ASP A 234 -10.27 2.38 19.05
CA ASP A 234 -8.84 2.07 19.07
C ASP A 234 -8.55 0.74 18.36
N SER A 235 -7.49 0.69 17.57
CA SER A 235 -6.95 -0.54 17.01
C SER A 235 -5.44 -0.59 17.19
N SER A 236 -4.85 -1.76 17.42
CA SER A 236 -3.41 -1.90 17.50
C SER A 236 -2.93 -3.26 16.99
N VAL A 237 -1.73 -3.27 16.44
CA VAL A 237 -0.97 -4.47 16.06
C VAL A 237 0.36 -4.38 16.78
N LYS A 238 0.73 -5.44 17.51
CA LYS A 238 2.03 -5.51 18.19
C LYS A 238 2.69 -6.82 17.87
N LEU A 239 4.01 -6.78 17.78
CA LEU A 239 4.83 -7.91 17.46
C LEU A 239 6.05 -7.89 18.38
N LYS A 240 6.28 -8.99 19.11
CA LYS A 240 7.35 -9.03 20.10
C LYS A 240 8.73 -9.06 19.46
N ARG A 241 8.90 -9.84 18.37
CA ARG A 241 10.20 -10.00 17.73
C ARG A 241 10.09 -10.46 16.27
N ILE A 242 10.93 -9.90 15.41
CA ILE A 242 11.27 -10.45 14.09
C ILE A 242 12.77 -10.71 14.09
N ASP A 243 13.16 -11.91 13.64
CA ASP A 243 14.53 -12.20 13.21
C ASP A 243 14.49 -12.67 11.77
N VAL A 244 15.38 -12.13 10.93
CA VAL A 244 15.61 -12.59 9.56
C VAL A 244 17.10 -12.82 9.40
N THR A 245 17.49 -13.96 8.85
CA THR A 245 18.87 -14.26 8.51
C THR A 245 18.92 -14.83 7.09
N ARG A 246 19.77 -14.23 6.25
CA ARG A 246 20.12 -14.76 4.92
C ARG A 246 21.60 -15.12 4.94
N PRO A 247 21.93 -16.40 5.12
CA PRO A 247 23.32 -16.85 5.18
C PRO A 247 24.10 -16.56 3.89
N GLY A 248 23.43 -16.59 2.72
CA GLY A 248 24.05 -16.30 1.42
C GLY A 248 24.57 -14.86 1.30
N ASP A 249 23.88 -13.90 1.93
CA ASP A 249 24.15 -12.47 1.81
C ASP A 249 24.91 -11.87 3.02
N ASP A 250 25.24 -12.67 4.04
CA ASP A 250 25.73 -12.19 5.35
C ASP A 250 24.83 -11.09 5.95
N VAL A 251 23.50 -11.28 5.82
CA VAL A 251 22.47 -10.37 6.34
C VAL A 251 21.75 -11.02 7.52
N LYS A 252 21.76 -10.34 8.66
CA LYS A 252 21.03 -10.66 9.88
C LYS A 252 20.33 -9.41 10.39
N VAL A 253 19.01 -9.46 10.47
CA VAL A 253 18.17 -8.37 10.99
C VAL A 253 17.40 -8.89 12.19
N SER A 254 17.41 -8.14 13.30
CA SER A 254 16.47 -8.35 14.39
C SER A 254 15.72 -7.06 14.73
N LEU A 255 14.44 -7.21 15.03
CA LEU A 255 13.54 -6.13 15.42
C LEU A 255 12.73 -6.57 16.64
N ASP A 256 12.88 -5.88 17.76
CA ASP A 256 12.07 -6.15 18.96
C ASP A 256 10.91 -5.17 19.08
N ASN A 257 9.79 -5.62 19.66
CA ASN A 257 8.65 -4.78 20.10
C ASN A 257 8.13 -3.79 19.04
N LEU A 258 7.90 -4.26 17.82
CA LEU A 258 7.21 -3.46 16.81
C LEU A 258 5.75 -3.25 17.23
N GLY A 259 5.26 -2.02 17.18
CA GLY A 259 3.90 -1.67 17.53
C GLY A 259 3.35 -0.60 16.59
N TYR A 260 2.10 -0.81 16.20
CA TYR A 260 1.29 0.14 15.46
C TYR A 260 -0.05 0.30 16.19
N GLY A 261 -0.50 1.52 16.38
CA GLY A 261 -1.78 1.82 17.01
C GLY A 261 -2.48 2.96 16.29
N VAL A 262 -3.81 2.86 16.17
CA VAL A 262 -4.64 3.94 15.64
C VAL A 262 -5.75 4.21 16.63
N LYS A 263 -6.00 5.50 16.89
CA LYS A 263 -7.09 5.99 17.71
C LYS A 263 -7.91 6.98 16.93
N LEU A 264 -9.19 6.66 16.75
CA LEU A 264 -10.20 7.54 16.16
C LEU A 264 -11.15 7.97 17.27
N ALA A 265 -11.17 9.27 17.56
CA ALA A 265 -12.06 9.87 18.54
C ALA A 265 -12.94 10.93 17.87
N GLU A 266 -14.13 11.14 18.42
CA GLU A 266 -15.03 12.21 17.95
C GLU A 266 -15.54 13.04 19.14
N ASP A 267 -15.84 14.30 18.88
CA ASP A 267 -16.61 15.18 19.76
C ASP A 267 -18.01 15.46 19.17
N ASP A 268 -18.60 16.64 19.39
CA ASP A 268 -19.89 17.01 18.82
C ASP A 268 -19.81 17.57 17.39
N LYS A 269 -18.61 18.00 16.96
CA LYS A 269 -18.36 18.59 15.63
C LYS A 269 -17.22 17.90 14.87
N ASN A 270 -16.19 17.45 15.58
CA ASN A 270 -14.94 17.04 14.98
C ASN A 270 -14.64 15.55 15.19
N VAL A 271 -13.82 15.02 14.29
CA VAL A 271 -13.12 13.74 14.40
C VAL A 271 -11.63 14.02 14.50
N ASN A 272 -10.96 13.26 15.37
CA ASN A 272 -9.52 13.29 15.57
C ASN A 272 -8.96 11.88 15.33
N VAL A 273 -7.83 11.82 14.64
CA VAL A 273 -7.12 10.59 14.29
C VAL A 273 -5.71 10.70 14.84
N GLU A 274 -5.27 9.68 15.57
CA GLU A 274 -3.90 9.55 16.06
C GLU A 274 -3.36 8.19 15.65
N ALA A 275 -2.24 8.17 14.93
CA ALA A 275 -1.50 6.95 14.57
C ALA A 275 -0.17 6.95 15.30
N THR A 276 0.10 5.88 16.06
CA THR A 276 1.34 5.67 16.82
C THR A 276 2.10 4.51 16.22
N TYR A 277 3.38 4.74 15.92
CA TYR A 277 4.35 3.74 15.51
C TYR A 277 5.42 3.67 16.58
N GLN A 278 5.83 2.46 16.94
CA GLN A 278 6.90 2.24 17.89
C GLN A 278 7.68 1.00 17.47
N THR A 279 8.98 1.03 17.72
CA THR A 279 9.84 -0.14 17.62
C THR A 279 10.75 -0.15 18.83
N GLY A 280 11.02 -1.33 19.36
CA GLY A 280 12.15 -1.56 20.24
C GLY A 280 13.46 -1.60 19.45
N ASN A 281 14.42 -2.36 19.97
CA ASN A 281 15.76 -2.42 19.39
C ASN A 281 15.75 -3.01 17.98
N ILE A 282 16.40 -2.30 17.07
CA ILE A 282 16.69 -2.70 15.69
C ILE A 282 18.17 -3.05 15.64
N THR A 283 18.51 -4.22 15.13
CA THR A 283 19.89 -4.65 14.94
C THR A 283 20.08 -5.13 13.51
N LEU A 284 21.10 -4.63 12.82
CA LEU A 284 21.51 -5.06 11.49
C LEU A 284 22.96 -5.55 11.57
N ASN A 285 23.20 -6.83 11.27
CA ASN A 285 24.52 -7.43 11.26
C ASN A 285 25.32 -7.13 12.54
N ASP A 286 24.65 -7.33 13.68
CA ASP A 286 25.13 -7.04 15.03
C ASP A 286 25.40 -5.55 15.35
N VAL A 287 25.16 -4.61 14.42
CA VAL A 287 25.12 -3.16 14.70
C VAL A 287 23.77 -2.81 15.32
N ALA A 288 23.79 -2.28 16.55
CA ALA A 288 22.59 -1.82 17.23
C ALA A 288 22.19 -0.45 16.69
N LEU A 289 21.15 -0.42 15.86
CA LEU A 289 20.62 0.81 15.29
C LEU A 289 19.72 1.57 16.27
N GLY A 290 19.43 1.01 17.44
CA GLY A 290 18.61 1.65 18.47
C GLY A 290 17.11 1.39 18.27
N ASN A 291 16.26 2.32 18.71
CA ASN A 291 14.80 2.20 18.68
C ASN A 291 14.16 3.48 18.13
N GLY A 292 12.87 3.42 17.80
CA GLY A 292 12.19 4.53 17.17
C GLY A 292 10.72 4.61 17.54
N GLN A 293 10.17 5.81 17.45
CA GLN A 293 8.75 6.07 17.64
C GLN A 293 8.29 7.20 16.72
N ALA A 294 7.03 7.18 16.32
CA ALA A 294 6.39 8.27 15.60
C ALA A 294 4.93 8.38 16.03
N VAL A 295 4.48 9.61 16.34
CA VAL A 295 3.07 9.88 16.60
C VAL A 295 2.58 10.89 15.58
N ILE A 296 1.65 10.48 14.73
CA ILE A 296 1.02 11.29 13.69
C ILE A 296 -0.40 11.60 14.13
N LYS A 297 -0.79 12.88 14.12
CA LYS A 297 -2.11 13.33 14.54
C LYS A 297 -2.76 14.19 13.46
N LEU A 298 -4.01 13.90 13.17
CA LEU A 298 -4.93 14.77 12.44
C LEU A 298 -6.05 15.15 13.40
N ALA A 299 -6.26 16.44 13.64
CA ALA A 299 -7.27 16.92 14.57
C ALA A 299 -8.15 17.99 13.95
N LYS A 300 -9.31 18.22 14.59
CA LYS A 300 -10.33 19.19 14.18
C LYS A 300 -10.87 18.94 12.76
N LEU A 301 -10.95 17.68 12.36
CA LEU A 301 -11.56 17.32 11.08
C LEU A 301 -13.08 17.41 11.24
N ASP A 302 -13.77 18.23 10.45
CA ASP A 302 -15.23 18.34 10.54
C ASP A 302 -15.89 16.98 10.22
N GLY A 303 -16.65 16.43 11.16
CA GLY A 303 -17.17 15.06 11.08
C GLY A 303 -18.18 14.87 9.94
N ALA A 304 -18.99 15.90 9.64
CA ALA A 304 -19.92 15.85 8.53
C ALA A 304 -19.20 15.90 7.18
N ALA A 305 -18.16 16.74 7.08
CA ALA A 305 -17.34 16.83 5.88
C ALA A 305 -16.55 15.53 5.61
N ILE A 306 -15.97 14.88 6.63
CA ILE A 306 -15.30 13.57 6.45
C ILE A 306 -16.28 12.53 5.96
N LYS A 307 -17.49 12.49 6.53
CA LYS A 307 -18.52 11.52 6.10
C LYS A 307 -18.86 11.71 4.63
N GLN A 308 -19.05 12.95 4.19
CA GLN A 308 -19.30 13.28 2.79
C GLN A 308 -18.12 12.88 1.90
N LEU A 309 -16.89 13.22 2.29
CA LEU A 309 -15.69 12.86 1.53
C LEU A 309 -15.53 11.33 1.41
N SER A 310 -15.80 10.59 2.49
CA SER A 310 -15.79 9.13 2.49
C SER A 310 -16.85 8.55 1.54
N ASP A 311 -18.06 9.12 1.52
CA ASP A 311 -19.12 8.70 0.60
C ASP A 311 -18.75 8.99 -0.86
N THR A 312 -18.20 10.18 -1.14
CA THR A 312 -17.72 10.57 -2.48
C THR A 312 -16.59 9.66 -2.94
N TYR A 313 -15.58 9.41 -2.10
CA TYR A 313 -14.49 8.48 -2.42
C TYR A 313 -15.02 7.08 -2.74
N ASN A 314 -15.92 6.54 -1.89
CA ASN A 314 -16.53 5.24 -2.13
C ASN A 314 -17.34 5.19 -3.43
N GLN A 315 -17.99 6.29 -3.81
CA GLN A 315 -18.72 6.38 -5.07
C GLN A 315 -17.77 6.43 -6.27
N ILE A 316 -16.71 7.23 -6.21
CA ILE A 316 -15.69 7.34 -7.25
C ILE A 316 -15.03 5.99 -7.49
N VAL A 317 -14.55 5.34 -6.42
CA VAL A 317 -13.95 4.01 -6.49
C VAL A 317 -14.92 3.03 -7.13
N ARG A 318 -16.20 3.02 -6.75
CA ARG A 318 -17.19 2.14 -7.41
C ARG A 318 -17.34 2.44 -8.91
N GLN A 319 -17.39 3.71 -9.31
CA GLN A 319 -17.57 4.09 -10.72
C GLN A 319 -16.36 3.73 -11.57
N TYR A 320 -15.15 4.03 -11.08
CA TYR A 320 -13.90 3.64 -11.71
C TYR A 320 -13.82 2.11 -11.85
N MET A 321 -14.15 1.38 -10.77
CA MET A 321 -14.03 -0.08 -10.75
C MET A 321 -15.12 -0.82 -11.55
N LEU A 322 -16.29 -0.22 -11.78
CA LEU A 322 -17.29 -0.76 -12.72
C LEU A 322 -16.89 -0.51 -14.19
N GLY A 323 -15.70 0.09 -14.42
CA GLY A 323 -15.21 0.49 -15.73
C GLY A 323 -16.15 1.49 -16.41
N ALA A 324 -16.75 2.39 -15.62
CA ALA A 324 -17.55 3.52 -16.10
C ALA A 324 -16.70 4.79 -16.33
N SER A 325 -15.39 4.71 -16.05
CA SER A 325 -14.36 5.69 -16.40
C SER A 325 -13.12 4.93 -16.88
N ASP A 326 -12.82 4.98 -18.18
CA ASP A 326 -11.53 4.55 -18.74
C ASP A 326 -10.51 5.72 -18.74
N GLU A 327 -10.95 6.93 -18.38
CA GLU A 327 -10.17 8.16 -18.29
C GLU A 327 -10.25 8.71 -16.87
N GLY A 328 -9.18 8.61 -16.09
CA GLY A 328 -8.93 9.36 -14.83
C GLY A 328 -10.13 9.60 -13.89
N LEU A 329 -10.04 10.68 -13.11
CA LEU A 329 -11.21 11.29 -12.48
C LEU A 329 -11.83 12.24 -13.50
N LYS A 330 -13.16 12.22 -13.64
CA LYS A 330 -13.87 13.24 -14.42
C LYS A 330 -13.81 14.58 -13.71
N ASP A 331 -13.90 15.68 -14.45
CA ASP A 331 -13.90 17.05 -13.90
C ASP A 331 -14.93 17.20 -12.78
N GLU A 332 -16.14 16.64 -12.93
CA GLU A 332 -17.17 16.74 -11.89
C GLU A 332 -16.82 15.93 -10.62
N GLN A 333 -16.05 14.83 -10.77
CA GLN A 333 -15.58 14.04 -9.62
C GLN A 333 -14.44 14.76 -8.91
N PHE A 334 -13.55 15.40 -9.68
CA PHE A 334 -12.48 16.22 -9.14
C PHE A 334 -13.04 17.44 -8.41
N ASP A 335 -14.01 18.14 -8.99
CA ASP A 335 -14.74 19.25 -8.37
C ASP A 335 -15.42 18.82 -7.06
N ALA A 336 -16.07 17.65 -7.05
CA ALA A 336 -16.70 17.13 -5.84
C ALA A 336 -15.68 16.82 -4.73
N VAL A 337 -14.48 16.34 -5.08
CA VAL A 337 -13.39 16.13 -4.12
C VAL A 337 -12.87 17.46 -3.60
N LEU A 338 -12.64 18.45 -4.47
CA LEU A 338 -12.18 19.79 -4.09
C LEU A 338 -13.20 20.52 -3.21
N GLU A 339 -14.49 20.47 -3.54
CA GLU A 339 -15.55 21.08 -2.73
C GLU A 339 -15.57 20.48 -1.32
N ASN A 340 -15.49 19.15 -1.22
CA ASN A 340 -15.50 18.46 0.06
C ASN A 340 -14.20 18.68 0.85
N ALA A 341 -13.05 18.81 0.17
CA ALA A 341 -11.80 19.22 0.79
C ALA A 341 -11.89 20.65 1.35
N GLY A 342 -12.50 21.59 0.62
CA GLY A 342 -12.77 22.94 1.11
C GLY A 342 -13.65 22.97 2.36
N LYS A 343 -14.65 22.07 2.45
CA LYS A 343 -15.48 21.93 3.66
C LYS A 343 -14.67 21.48 4.87
N LEU A 344 -13.67 20.61 4.70
CA LEU A 344 -12.79 20.20 5.80
C LEU A 344 -12.00 21.39 6.36
N LEU A 345 -11.58 22.33 5.51
CA LEU A 345 -10.85 23.53 5.94
C LEU A 345 -11.67 24.44 6.88
N ASN A 346 -13.01 24.37 6.84
CA ASN A 346 -13.87 25.10 7.80
C ASN A 346 -13.66 24.64 9.26
N GLY A 347 -13.10 23.44 9.48
CA GLY A 347 -12.73 22.93 10.79
C GLY A 347 -11.42 23.53 11.34
N ASN A 348 -10.66 24.25 10.51
CA ASN A 348 -9.26 24.62 10.75
C ASN A 348 -8.44 23.39 11.18
N PRO A 349 -8.34 22.37 10.30
CA PRO A 349 -7.73 21.11 10.65
C PRO A 349 -6.24 21.29 10.92
N THR A 350 -5.71 20.45 11.80
CA THR A 350 -4.30 20.48 12.19
C THR A 350 -3.68 19.12 11.95
N PHE A 351 -2.56 19.08 11.22
CA PHE A 351 -1.72 17.89 11.09
C PHE A 351 -0.47 18.06 11.93
N SER A 352 -0.05 17.04 12.67
CA SER A 352 1.19 17.10 13.43
C SER A 352 1.89 15.76 13.53
N ILE A 353 3.20 15.83 13.71
CA ILE A 353 4.11 14.74 14.00
C ILE A 353 4.83 15.14 15.30
N ASP A 354 4.59 14.41 16.40
CA ASP A 354 5.12 14.81 17.71
C ASP A 354 5.50 13.62 18.61
N PRO A 355 6.79 13.23 18.65
CA PRO A 355 7.79 13.40 17.60
C PRO A 355 7.93 12.13 16.74
N ILE A 356 8.56 12.23 15.56
CA ILE A 356 9.37 11.11 15.03
C ILE A 356 10.68 11.15 15.82
N SER A 357 11.02 10.07 16.50
CA SER A 357 12.25 9.96 17.29
C SER A 357 12.99 8.69 16.93
N TRP A 358 14.31 8.81 16.83
CA TRP A 358 15.26 7.71 16.64
C TRP A 358 16.33 7.82 17.71
N LYS A 359 16.43 6.80 18.55
CA LYS A 359 17.24 6.81 19.76
C LYS A 359 18.19 5.63 19.83
N THR A 360 19.44 5.91 20.17
CA THR A 360 20.48 4.93 20.50
C THR A 360 20.95 5.14 21.94
N ASP A 361 21.89 4.31 22.42
CA ASP A 361 22.55 4.51 23.71
C ASP A 361 23.41 5.79 23.76
N LYS A 362 23.69 6.40 22.59
CA LYS A 362 24.54 7.59 22.46
C LYS A 362 23.79 8.88 22.26
N GLY A 363 22.48 8.84 22.04
CA GLY A 363 21.67 10.04 21.85
C GLY A 363 20.35 9.78 21.15
N GLU A 364 19.60 10.85 20.93
CA GLU A 364 18.29 10.84 20.30
C GLU A 364 18.19 11.94 19.25
N SER A 365 17.89 11.54 18.02
CA SER A 365 17.51 12.46 16.94
C SER A 365 15.99 12.50 16.84
N LYS A 366 15.41 13.68 16.64
CA LYS A 366 13.95 13.85 16.59
C LYS A 366 13.50 14.89 15.58
N LEU A 367 12.35 14.66 14.97
CA LEU A 367 11.63 15.59 14.12
C LEU A 367 10.24 15.83 14.73
N THR A 368 9.91 17.09 14.96
CA THR A 368 8.55 17.54 15.23
C THR A 368 8.06 18.38 14.07
N PHE A 369 6.82 18.18 13.65
CA PHE A 369 6.17 18.94 12.58
C PHE A 369 4.75 19.28 12.98
N ALA A 370 4.29 20.49 12.68
CA ALA A 370 2.90 20.91 12.81
C ALA A 370 2.52 21.75 11.60
N LEU A 371 1.34 21.48 11.07
CA LEU A 371 0.71 22.21 9.97
C LEU A 371 -0.71 22.55 10.41
N ASP A 372 -0.96 23.85 10.56
CA ASP A 372 -2.30 24.38 10.79
C ASP A 372 -2.86 24.89 9.47
N LEU A 373 -4.07 24.43 9.15
CA LEU A 373 -4.78 24.84 7.94
C LEU A 373 -5.96 25.75 8.28
N THR A 374 -6.32 26.60 7.33
CA THR A 374 -7.47 27.48 7.39
C THR A 374 -8.20 27.47 6.05
N ASN A 375 -9.48 27.79 6.04
CA ASN A 375 -10.20 28.05 4.79
C ASN A 375 -9.80 29.45 4.25
N PRO A 376 -9.23 29.57 3.04
CA PRO A 376 -8.88 30.88 2.49
C PRO A 376 -10.13 31.70 2.16
N PRO A 377 -10.09 33.04 2.31
CA PRO A 377 -11.21 33.90 1.90
C PRO A 377 -11.30 33.93 0.36
N ASN A 378 -12.52 34.13 -0.16
CA ASN A 378 -12.78 34.30 -1.60
C ASN A 378 -12.23 33.16 -2.47
N VAL A 379 -12.31 31.91 -2.00
CA VAL A 379 -11.83 30.70 -2.72
C VAL A 379 -12.20 30.66 -4.21
N LYS A 380 -13.37 31.21 -4.57
CA LYS A 380 -13.87 31.25 -5.96
C LYS A 380 -13.07 32.15 -6.90
N ASP A 381 -12.32 33.09 -6.35
CA ASP A 381 -11.52 34.07 -7.09
C ASP A 381 -10.02 33.67 -7.11
N LEU A 382 -9.68 32.49 -6.57
CA LEU A 382 -8.32 32.00 -6.42
C LEU A 382 -8.05 30.83 -7.37
N THR A 383 -6.82 30.73 -7.88
CA THR A 383 -6.38 29.52 -8.59
C THR A 383 -6.19 28.35 -7.60
N PRO A 384 -6.22 27.08 -8.05
CA PRO A 384 -5.91 25.93 -7.19
C PRO A 384 -4.58 26.06 -6.44
N GLN A 385 -3.56 26.61 -7.09
CA GLN A 385 -2.25 26.87 -6.47
C GLN A 385 -2.35 27.92 -5.36
N GLU A 386 -3.05 29.04 -5.61
CA GLU A 386 -3.28 30.07 -4.59
C GLU A 386 -4.09 29.55 -3.41
N ILE A 387 -5.07 28.67 -3.65
CA ILE A 387 -5.85 28.02 -2.58
C ILE A 387 -4.93 27.19 -1.70
N MET A 388 -4.03 26.38 -2.28
CA MET A 388 -3.11 25.54 -1.52
C MET A 388 -2.18 26.38 -0.63
N VAL A 389 -1.57 27.44 -1.17
CA VAL A 389 -0.67 28.32 -0.41
C VAL A 389 -1.43 29.11 0.67
N LYS A 390 -2.60 29.67 0.34
CA LYS A 390 -3.41 30.48 1.28
C LYS A 390 -4.15 29.63 2.32
N ALA A 391 -4.30 28.32 2.11
CA ALA A 391 -4.84 27.40 3.10
C ALA A 391 -3.85 27.09 4.23
N ILE A 392 -2.55 27.25 3.99
CA ILE A 392 -1.52 27.09 5.02
C ILE A 392 -1.56 28.31 5.94
N LYS A 393 -2.08 28.12 7.15
CA LYS A 393 -2.08 29.17 8.17
C LYS A 393 -0.70 29.27 8.84
N GLN A 394 -0.14 28.12 9.22
CA GLN A 394 1.11 28.05 9.94
C GLN A 394 1.80 26.70 9.72
N ILE A 395 3.13 26.72 9.63
CA ILE A 395 3.98 25.51 9.69
C ILE A 395 5.00 25.71 10.79
N ASP A 396 5.19 24.72 11.64
CA ASP A 396 6.32 24.63 12.55
C ASP A 396 7.03 23.30 12.34
N ALA A 397 8.33 23.34 12.09
CA ALA A 397 9.17 22.16 12.05
C ALA A 397 10.41 22.36 12.91
N THR A 398 10.79 21.34 13.66
CA THR A 398 12.05 21.30 14.39
C THR A 398 12.69 19.94 14.22
N LEU A 399 13.90 19.95 13.66
CA LEU A 399 14.77 18.79 13.50
C LEU A 399 15.93 18.92 14.47
N VAL A 400 16.18 17.88 15.24
CA VAL A 400 17.35 17.75 16.11
C VAL A 400 18.09 16.48 15.69
N ILE A 401 19.33 16.62 15.25
CA ILE A 401 20.22 15.50 14.92
C ILE A 401 21.27 15.39 16.02
N SER A 402 21.33 14.24 16.69
CA SER A 402 22.33 13.98 17.73
C SER A 402 23.66 13.56 17.09
N LYS A 403 24.70 14.39 17.24
CA LYS A 403 26.03 14.13 16.68
C LYS A 403 26.70 12.90 17.29
N PRO A 404 26.67 12.68 18.62
CA PRO A 404 27.25 11.47 19.23
C PRO A 404 26.61 10.18 18.72
N MET A 405 25.30 10.19 18.47
CA MET A 405 24.58 9.06 17.89
C MET A 405 25.01 8.77 16.46
N VAL A 406 24.99 9.78 15.57
CA VAL A 406 25.38 9.59 14.16
C VAL A 406 26.83 9.11 14.06
N ARG A 407 27.74 9.72 14.82
CA ARG A 407 29.14 9.31 14.91
C ARG A 407 29.28 7.85 15.33
N ASP A 408 28.60 7.43 16.39
CA ASP A 408 28.68 6.07 16.90
C ASP A 408 28.20 5.03 15.88
N LEU A 409 27.14 5.34 15.13
CA LEU A 409 26.64 4.47 14.06
C LEU A 409 27.64 4.34 12.91
N ILE A 410 28.25 5.45 12.45
CA ILE A 410 29.28 5.43 11.41
C ILE A 410 30.46 4.56 11.86
N VAL A 411 30.94 4.76 13.09
CA VAL A 411 32.06 3.98 13.66
C VAL A 411 31.71 2.50 13.74
N GLN A 412 30.54 2.15 14.30
CA GLN A 412 30.13 0.75 14.43
C GLN A 412 30.01 0.08 13.06
N TYR A 413 29.46 0.78 12.06
CA TYR A 413 29.34 0.26 10.71
C TYR A 413 30.70 0.06 10.04
N ALA A 414 31.59 1.05 10.10
CA ALA A 414 32.93 0.96 9.53
C ALA A 414 33.78 -0.16 10.18
N VAL A 415 33.71 -0.31 11.50
CA VAL A 415 34.43 -1.39 12.21
C VAL A 415 33.85 -2.75 11.87
N LYS A 416 32.53 -2.94 11.94
CA LYS A 416 31.91 -4.28 11.80
C LYS A 416 31.80 -4.74 10.35
N LYS A 417 31.57 -3.82 9.40
CA LYS A 417 31.34 -4.18 7.99
C LYS A 417 32.50 -3.88 7.06
N GLN A 418 33.27 -2.83 7.32
CA GLN A 418 34.43 -2.49 6.49
C GLN A 418 35.77 -2.97 7.09
N GLY A 419 35.76 -3.48 8.33
CA GLY A 419 36.94 -4.03 9.00
C GLY A 419 37.99 -2.96 9.39
N LEU A 420 37.60 -1.68 9.46
CA LEU A 420 38.49 -0.61 9.90
C LEU A 420 38.86 -0.75 11.38
N THR A 421 40.04 -0.23 11.74
CA THR A 421 40.38 -0.05 13.17
C THR A 421 39.46 1.00 13.79
N ALA A 422 39.16 0.86 15.08
CA ALA A 422 38.31 1.80 15.80
C ALA A 422 38.83 3.25 15.75
N GLU A 423 40.17 3.42 15.73
CA GLU A 423 40.83 4.72 15.64
C GLU A 423 40.59 5.38 14.27
N LYS A 424 40.79 4.64 13.17
CA LYS A 424 40.57 5.17 11.82
C LYS A 424 39.09 5.44 11.55
N ALA A 425 38.21 4.54 11.96
CA ALA A 425 36.77 4.73 11.85
C ALA A 425 36.28 5.96 12.63
N ALA A 426 36.87 6.24 13.79
CA ALA A 426 36.57 7.43 14.59
C ALA A 426 36.99 8.72 13.88
N GLU A 427 38.18 8.75 13.27
CA GLU A 427 38.67 9.90 12.51
C GLU A 427 37.78 10.20 11.30
N GLU A 428 37.44 9.18 10.50
CA GLU A 428 36.55 9.32 9.34
C GLU A 428 35.15 9.78 9.75
N ALA A 429 34.60 9.23 10.84
CA ALA A 429 33.31 9.68 11.37
C ALA A 429 33.37 11.14 11.82
N ASP A 430 34.44 11.57 12.48
CA ASP A 430 34.61 12.95 12.93
C ASP A 430 34.68 13.94 11.75
N ASP A 431 35.35 13.56 10.65
CA ASP A 431 35.41 14.40 9.45
C ASP A 431 34.09 14.46 8.69
N GLN A 432 33.37 13.34 8.56
CA GLN A 432 32.01 13.33 7.99
C GLN A 432 31.06 14.19 8.82
N MET A 433 31.15 14.12 10.15
CA MET A 433 30.33 14.93 11.05
C MET A 433 30.63 16.43 10.95
N ARG A 434 31.92 16.81 10.80
CA ARG A 434 32.31 18.21 10.54
C ARG A 434 31.77 18.70 9.20
N SER A 435 31.89 17.90 8.15
CA SER A 435 31.37 18.23 6.82
C SER A 435 29.84 18.41 6.86
N MET A 436 29.11 17.46 7.44
CA MET A 436 27.65 17.53 7.61
C MET A 436 27.23 18.77 8.41
N SER A 437 27.92 19.08 9.51
CA SER A 437 27.62 20.27 10.32
C SER A 437 27.92 21.56 9.54
N GLY A 438 29.04 21.61 8.82
CA GLY A 438 29.42 22.77 8.01
C GLY A 438 28.46 23.02 6.84
N MET A 439 28.02 21.97 6.15
CA MET A 439 27.01 22.09 5.10
C MET A 439 25.65 22.53 5.65
N ALA A 440 25.25 22.00 6.81
CA ALA A 440 23.99 22.39 7.45
C ALA A 440 23.97 23.89 7.80
N GLU A 441 25.08 24.43 8.31
CA GLU A 441 25.23 25.86 8.59
C GLU A 441 25.32 26.69 7.32
N MET A 442 26.09 26.23 6.32
CA MET A 442 26.27 26.92 5.04
C MET A 442 24.94 27.11 4.30
N LEU A 443 24.10 26.07 4.25
CA LEU A 443 22.78 26.12 3.62
C LEU A 443 21.71 26.73 4.53
N ASN A 444 22.09 27.15 5.75
CA ASN A 444 21.19 27.63 6.79
C ASN A 444 20.03 26.65 7.12
N VAL A 445 20.21 25.35 6.87
CA VAL A 445 19.21 24.31 7.20
C VAL A 445 19.37 23.77 8.63
N GLY A 446 20.52 24.00 9.27
CA GLY A 446 20.74 23.69 10.67
C GLY A 446 21.85 24.51 11.31
N LYS A 447 21.75 24.73 12.62
CA LYS A 447 22.79 25.36 13.44
C LYS A 447 23.47 24.34 14.32
N ASN A 448 24.79 24.45 14.46
CA ASN A 448 25.55 23.64 15.38
C ASN A 448 25.31 24.11 16.82
N ASP A 449 24.71 23.27 17.66
CA ASP A 449 24.39 23.57 19.05
C ASP A 449 24.89 22.44 19.98
N GLY A 450 26.10 22.62 20.51
CA GLY A 450 26.72 21.67 21.42
C GLY A 450 26.87 20.29 20.77
N ASP A 451 26.15 19.29 21.28
CA ASP A 451 26.15 17.92 20.75
C ASP A 451 25.13 17.67 19.64
N ASN A 452 24.40 18.71 19.19
CA ASN A 452 23.32 18.58 18.22
C ASN A 452 23.53 19.49 17.00
N ILE A 453 22.88 19.12 15.90
CA ILE A 453 22.55 20.04 14.81
C ILE A 453 21.05 20.29 14.89
N ILE A 454 20.65 21.56 14.99
CA ILE A 454 19.25 21.95 15.17
C ILE A 454 18.79 22.76 13.97
N GLY A 455 17.80 22.24 13.25
CA GLY A 455 17.05 22.97 12.23
C GLY A 455 15.69 23.40 12.76
N LYS A 456 15.34 24.66 12.59
CA LYS A 456 14.02 25.22 12.92
C LYS A 456 13.46 25.93 11.70
N PHE A 457 12.22 25.61 11.39
CA PHE A 457 11.46 26.28 10.37
C PHE A 457 10.12 26.72 10.94
N HIS A 458 9.75 27.97 10.71
CA HIS A 458 8.45 28.52 11.05
C HIS A 458 7.91 29.26 9.83
N TYR A 459 6.64 29.04 9.49
CA TYR A 459 5.94 29.82 8.47
C TYR A 459 4.65 30.34 9.07
N ALA A 460 4.41 31.65 8.93
CA ALA A 460 3.16 32.30 9.25
C ALA A 460 3.05 33.61 8.48
N ASP A 461 1.82 34.08 8.26
CA ASP A 461 1.54 35.39 7.68
C ASP A 461 2.28 35.68 6.35
N GLY A 462 2.47 34.64 5.51
CA GLY A 462 3.14 34.74 4.22
C GLY A 462 4.67 34.82 4.28
N MET A 463 5.28 34.57 5.43
CA MET A 463 6.73 34.60 5.62
C MET A 463 7.21 33.31 6.30
N GLY A 464 8.14 32.62 5.64
CA GLY A 464 8.97 31.58 6.23
C GLY A 464 10.11 32.20 7.04
N ASP A 465 10.54 31.51 8.08
CA ASP A 465 11.73 31.75 8.89
C ASP A 465 12.46 30.42 9.00
N LEU A 466 13.58 30.30 8.28
CA LEU A 466 14.49 29.16 8.36
C LEU A 466 15.68 29.57 9.22
N ASN A 467 15.76 29.03 10.44
CA ASN A 467 16.85 29.29 11.38
C ASN A 467 17.16 30.78 11.63
N GLY A 468 16.15 31.66 11.57
CA GLY A 468 16.26 33.12 11.75
C GLY A 468 16.37 33.91 10.45
N GLN A 469 16.47 33.25 9.29
CA GLN A 469 16.46 33.89 7.98
C GLN A 469 15.03 33.90 7.42
N LYS A 470 14.54 35.10 7.09
CA LYS A 470 13.21 35.26 6.52
C LYS A 470 13.20 34.94 5.02
N ILE A 471 12.20 34.18 4.59
CA ILE A 471 11.98 33.73 3.22
C ILE A 471 10.52 34.06 2.86
N PRO A 472 10.26 34.92 1.87
CA PRO A 472 8.90 35.17 1.37
C PRO A 472 8.18 33.89 0.90
N ALA A 473 6.85 33.82 1.04
CA ALA A 473 6.07 32.63 0.65
C ALA A 473 6.22 32.26 -0.84
N ASP A 474 6.27 33.26 -1.72
CA ASP A 474 6.47 33.10 -3.15
C ASP A 474 7.81 32.43 -3.48
N GLU A 475 8.88 32.84 -2.82
CA GLU A 475 10.20 32.19 -2.94
C GLU A 475 10.17 30.77 -2.37
N LEU A 476 9.53 30.57 -1.22
CA LEU A 476 9.48 29.27 -0.55
C LEU A 476 8.72 28.20 -1.35
N PHE A 477 7.59 28.57 -1.96
CA PHE A 477 6.70 27.61 -2.63
C PHE A 477 6.90 27.54 -4.15
N SER A 478 7.56 28.51 -4.79
CA SER A 478 7.84 28.48 -6.24
C SER A 478 8.63 27.22 -6.65
N GLY A 479 9.66 26.84 -5.88
CA GLY A 479 10.44 25.63 -6.15
C GLY A 479 9.69 24.31 -5.91
N LEU A 480 8.75 24.29 -4.95
CA LEU A 480 7.94 23.10 -4.66
C LEU A 480 6.89 22.86 -5.76
N LEU A 481 6.36 23.94 -6.34
CA LEU A 481 5.33 23.90 -7.39
C LEU A 481 5.92 23.53 -8.76
N GLY A 482 7.08 24.08 -9.12
CA GLY A 482 7.81 23.71 -10.34
C GLY A 482 8.25 22.23 -10.35
N ALA A 483 8.60 21.66 -9.20
CA ALA A 483 8.97 20.25 -9.06
C ALA A 483 7.78 19.27 -9.20
N THR A 484 6.53 19.76 -9.10
CA THR A 484 5.30 18.95 -9.29
C THR A 484 4.73 19.01 -10.71
N GLY A 485 5.37 19.73 -11.64
CA GLY A 485 4.94 19.83 -13.04
C GLY A 485 3.58 20.53 -13.22
N MET A 486 3.19 21.39 -12.29
CA MET A 486 1.91 22.12 -12.28
C MET A 486 2.10 23.60 -12.68
N ASP A 487 2.85 23.85 -13.75
CA ASP A 487 2.86 25.18 -14.39
C ASP A 487 1.74 25.28 -15.43
N ASP A 488 1.05 26.43 -15.39
CA ASP A 488 0.02 26.86 -16.33
C ASP A 488 0.65 27.15 -17.70
N ASP A 489 0.85 26.13 -18.54
CA ASP A 489 1.15 26.32 -19.98
C ASP A 489 -0.14 26.57 -20.77
N MET A 490 -0.83 27.67 -20.45
CA MET A 490 -1.85 28.29 -21.29
C MET A 490 -1.78 29.81 -21.10
N ASP A 491 -0.66 30.44 -21.51
CA ASP A 491 -0.66 31.76 -22.16
C ASP A 491 0.78 32.21 -22.50
N GLY A 492 1.04 32.46 -23.78
CA GLY A 492 2.16 33.30 -24.23
C GLY A 492 3.23 32.61 -25.08
N MET A 493 2.91 32.29 -26.34
CA MET A 493 3.94 32.30 -27.39
C MET A 493 4.47 33.74 -27.53
N GLU A 494 5.79 33.91 -27.34
CA GLU A 494 6.71 34.84 -28.03
C GLU A 494 7.87 35.27 -27.11
N GLU A 495 9.03 34.63 -27.24
CA GLU A 495 10.27 35.22 -27.81
C GLU A 495 11.46 34.31 -27.49
N GLU A 496 12.08 33.77 -28.53
CA GLU A 496 13.42 33.20 -28.46
C GLU A 496 14.42 34.30 -28.11
N GLY A 497 15.09 34.15 -26.97
CA GLY A 497 16.30 34.89 -26.63
C GLY A 497 17.47 33.91 -26.53
N GLU A 498 18.42 34.03 -27.45
CA GLU A 498 19.69 33.29 -27.45
C GLU A 498 20.41 33.36 -26.08
N PRO A 499 21.03 32.26 -25.59
CA PRO A 499 21.88 32.35 -24.42
C PRO A 499 23.25 32.95 -24.81
N ALA A 500 23.62 34.02 -24.10
CA ALA A 500 24.94 34.61 -24.16
C ALA A 500 26.02 33.61 -23.69
N GLU A 501 27.08 33.50 -24.49
CA GLU A 501 28.33 32.80 -24.15
C GLU A 501 28.94 33.33 -22.84
N GLY A 502 29.34 32.42 -21.95
CA GLY A 502 30.34 32.71 -20.92
C GLY A 502 29.90 32.43 -19.48
N ALA A 503 29.74 31.16 -19.12
CA ALA A 503 29.96 30.70 -17.75
C ALA A 503 30.28 29.20 -17.78
N GLU A 504 31.55 28.84 -17.52
CA GLU A 504 31.95 27.48 -17.15
C GLU A 504 31.19 27.09 -15.87
N LEU A 505 30.16 26.26 -16.01
CA LEU A 505 29.54 25.54 -14.90
C LEU A 505 30.24 24.20 -14.77
N ALA A 506 30.87 24.01 -13.61
CA ALA A 506 31.46 22.76 -13.20
C ALA A 506 30.43 21.63 -13.25
N ALA A 507 30.87 20.47 -13.75
CA ALA A 507 30.08 19.24 -13.85
C ALA A 507 29.42 18.88 -12.50
N PRO A 508 28.14 18.44 -12.49
CA PRO A 508 27.57 17.84 -11.30
C PRO A 508 28.31 16.53 -11.01
N SER A 509 28.91 16.49 -9.84
CA SER A 509 29.53 15.31 -9.24
C SER A 509 28.50 14.18 -9.07
N ASP A 510 28.90 12.96 -9.44
CA ASP A 510 28.17 11.71 -9.33
C ASP A 510 27.28 11.64 -8.07
N THR A 511 25.96 11.74 -8.29
CA THR A 511 24.97 11.33 -7.29
C THR A 511 25.08 9.82 -7.11
N ALA A 512 25.26 9.41 -5.86
CA ALA A 512 25.31 8.01 -5.47
C ALA A 512 24.09 7.26 -6.03
N SER A 513 24.34 6.16 -6.75
CA SER A 513 23.31 5.34 -7.37
C SER A 513 22.31 4.84 -6.32
N VAL A 514 21.04 5.22 -6.51
CA VAL A 514 19.92 4.57 -5.84
C VAL A 514 19.90 3.13 -6.35
N ALA A 515 20.22 2.17 -5.49
CA ALA A 515 20.40 0.77 -5.89
C ALA A 515 19.18 0.27 -6.69
N GLY A 516 19.39 -0.06 -7.98
CA GLY A 516 18.37 -0.61 -8.88
C GLY A 516 18.01 0.24 -10.11
N TYR A 517 18.45 1.50 -10.19
CA TYR A 517 18.20 2.38 -11.35
C TYR A 517 19.46 2.58 -12.21
N MET A 518 19.31 2.45 -13.53
CA MET A 518 20.32 2.78 -14.53
C MET A 518 20.33 4.29 -14.76
N GLN A 519 21.48 4.93 -14.59
CA GLN A 519 21.68 6.38 -14.81
C GLN A 519 22.22 6.70 -16.21
N ASP A 520 22.56 5.64 -16.96
CA ASP A 520 23.00 5.63 -18.35
C ASP A 520 22.70 4.25 -18.96
N PHE A 521 22.57 4.19 -20.27
CA PHE A 521 22.35 2.97 -21.02
C PHE A 521 23.67 2.27 -21.33
N ASP A 522 24.05 1.33 -20.47
CA ASP A 522 25.19 0.45 -20.72
C ASP A 522 24.91 -0.49 -21.91
N VAL A 523 25.83 -0.50 -22.87
CA VAL A 523 25.67 -1.24 -24.15
C VAL A 523 25.57 -2.74 -23.92
N ASP A 524 26.37 -3.30 -23.00
CA ASP A 524 26.38 -4.75 -22.73
C ASP A 524 25.09 -5.20 -22.03
N THR A 525 24.57 -4.37 -21.14
CA THR A 525 23.30 -4.59 -20.44
C THR A 525 22.14 -4.60 -21.42
N VAL A 526 22.03 -3.60 -22.31
CA VAL A 526 20.99 -3.53 -23.33
C VAL A 526 21.14 -4.66 -24.37
N THR A 527 22.38 -5.00 -24.74
CA THR A 527 22.66 -6.14 -25.63
C THR A 527 22.12 -7.44 -25.03
N THR A 528 22.40 -7.69 -23.73
CA THR A 528 21.89 -8.86 -23.01
C THR A 528 20.37 -8.89 -22.96
N MET A 529 19.70 -7.75 -22.72
CA MET A 529 18.24 -7.67 -22.75
C MET A 529 17.67 -8.05 -24.13
N LEU A 530 18.28 -7.54 -25.20
CA LEU A 530 17.84 -7.81 -26.56
C LEU A 530 18.12 -9.27 -26.98
N ASP A 531 19.21 -9.87 -26.50
CA ASP A 531 19.50 -11.30 -26.65
C ASP A 531 18.48 -12.17 -25.90
N ASP A 532 18.13 -11.81 -24.66
CA ASP A 532 17.09 -12.49 -23.87
C ASP A 532 15.71 -12.39 -24.56
N MET A 533 15.45 -11.28 -25.25
CA MET A 533 14.28 -11.06 -26.10
C MET A 533 14.41 -11.71 -27.50
N VAL A 534 15.53 -12.38 -27.77
CA VAL A 534 15.81 -13.16 -28.98
C VAL A 534 15.85 -12.28 -30.25
N TYR A 535 16.34 -11.04 -30.14
CA TYR A 535 16.57 -10.11 -31.27
C TYR A 535 18.00 -10.14 -31.83
N ASN A 536 18.91 -10.89 -31.20
CA ASN A 536 20.28 -11.17 -31.66
C ASN A 536 21.05 -9.92 -32.17
N PRO A 537 21.27 -8.91 -31.32
CA PRO A 537 21.96 -7.66 -31.68
C PRO A 537 23.37 -7.89 -32.25
N ARG A 538 23.70 -7.11 -33.29
CA ARG A 538 25.07 -6.96 -33.78
C ARG A 538 25.52 -5.51 -33.64
N LYS A 539 26.55 -5.30 -32.82
CA LYS A 539 27.16 -3.99 -32.59
C LYS A 539 27.90 -3.47 -33.83
N GLN A 540 27.72 -2.19 -34.11
CA GLN A 540 28.44 -1.39 -35.09
C GLN A 540 28.78 -0.03 -34.49
N ASP A 541 29.78 0.65 -35.05
CA ASP A 541 30.13 2.01 -34.66
C ASP A 541 29.20 2.99 -35.40
N GLY A 542 28.58 3.93 -34.66
CA GLY A 542 27.77 5.02 -35.18
C GLY A 542 28.38 6.38 -34.90
N ASP A 543 27.80 7.42 -35.51
CA ASP A 543 28.34 8.79 -35.45
C ASP A 543 28.15 9.45 -34.08
N GLU A 544 27.06 9.13 -33.36
CA GLU A 544 26.71 9.70 -32.03
C GLU A 544 26.86 8.68 -30.89
N GLY A 545 27.39 7.49 -31.19
CA GLY A 545 27.56 6.39 -30.26
C GLY A 545 27.37 5.01 -30.93
N PRO A 546 27.50 3.91 -30.17
CA PRO A 546 27.31 2.57 -30.70
C PRO A 546 25.89 2.34 -31.25
N VAL A 547 25.78 1.50 -32.29
CA VAL A 547 24.51 1.10 -32.88
C VAL A 547 24.37 -0.43 -32.84
N LEU A 548 23.25 -0.93 -32.34
CA LEU A 548 22.91 -2.35 -32.38
C LEU A 548 21.95 -2.63 -33.53
N ILE A 549 22.38 -3.43 -34.50
CA ILE A 549 21.52 -3.90 -35.59
C ILE A 549 20.85 -5.20 -35.18
N LEU A 550 19.52 -5.22 -35.22
CA LEU A 550 18.68 -6.33 -34.76
C LEU A 550 18.15 -7.15 -35.93
N ASP A 551 17.78 -8.41 -35.67
CA ASP A 551 16.94 -9.19 -36.58
C ASP A 551 15.49 -8.63 -36.52
N PRO A 552 14.90 -8.15 -37.64
CA PRO A 552 13.55 -7.59 -37.62
C PRO A 552 12.45 -8.61 -37.26
N ARG A 553 12.68 -9.91 -37.42
CA ARG A 553 11.72 -11.00 -37.08
C ARG A 553 10.28 -10.69 -37.53
N ASP A 554 9.32 -10.79 -36.62
CA ASP A 554 7.88 -10.66 -36.88
C ASP A 554 7.40 -9.19 -36.90
N THR A 555 8.26 -8.22 -36.57
CA THR A 555 7.90 -6.78 -36.59
C THR A 555 7.51 -6.28 -37.99
N GLY A 556 7.85 -7.04 -39.04
CA GLY A 556 7.58 -6.69 -40.43
C GLY A 556 8.42 -5.53 -40.97
N ALA A 557 9.38 -5.02 -40.19
CA ALA A 557 10.37 -4.05 -40.62
C ALA A 557 11.40 -4.70 -41.56
N SER A 558 11.96 -3.90 -42.46
CA SER A 558 13.11 -4.31 -43.30
C SER A 558 14.45 -4.06 -42.62
N GLU A 559 14.48 -3.15 -41.64
CA GLU A 559 15.66 -2.77 -40.87
C GLU A 559 15.17 -2.41 -39.46
N LEU A 560 15.87 -2.93 -38.45
CA LEU A 560 15.57 -2.70 -37.05
C LEU A 560 16.89 -2.44 -36.33
N ARG A 561 16.99 -1.33 -35.60
CA ARG A 561 18.21 -0.93 -34.91
C ARG A 561 17.94 -0.16 -33.63
N VAL A 562 18.94 -0.13 -32.78
CA VAL A 562 18.99 0.66 -31.54
C VAL A 562 20.22 1.54 -31.59
N ASP A 563 20.02 2.85 -31.59
CA ASP A 563 21.07 3.86 -31.60
C ASP A 563 21.29 4.34 -30.15
N PHE A 564 22.53 4.33 -29.68
CA PHE A 564 22.91 4.92 -28.39
C PHE A 564 23.41 6.33 -28.65
N LEU A 565 22.79 7.32 -28.01
CA LEU A 565 23.25 8.70 -28.11
C LEU A 565 24.10 9.01 -26.88
N CYS A 566 25.41 9.01 -27.10
CA CYS A 566 26.40 9.13 -26.04
C CYS A 566 26.96 10.55 -26.01
N ASN A 567 27.19 11.06 -24.81
CA ASN A 567 27.77 12.37 -24.64
C ASN A 567 29.28 12.31 -24.90
N ASP A 568 29.76 13.09 -25.87
CA ASP A 568 31.17 13.14 -26.30
C ASP A 568 32.18 13.41 -25.17
N PHE A 569 31.75 14.03 -24.06
CA PHE A 569 32.62 14.39 -22.94
C PHE A 569 32.62 13.39 -21.79
N THR A 570 31.52 12.66 -21.59
CA THR A 570 31.37 11.74 -20.45
C THR A 570 31.36 10.27 -20.85
N GLU A 571 31.27 9.97 -22.15
CA GLU A 571 31.08 8.62 -22.72
C GLU A 571 29.80 7.91 -22.22
N LYS A 572 28.97 8.58 -21.41
CA LYS A 572 27.68 8.06 -20.93
C LYS A 572 26.61 8.24 -21.99
N CYS A 573 25.82 7.19 -22.22
CA CYS A 573 24.72 7.20 -23.18
C CYS A 573 23.41 7.39 -22.44
N HIS A 574 22.89 8.62 -22.44
CA HIS A 574 21.68 8.95 -21.69
C HIS A 574 20.40 8.67 -22.46
N ASP A 575 20.48 8.63 -23.79
CA ASP A 575 19.35 8.36 -24.66
C ASP A 575 19.57 7.09 -25.49
N LEU A 576 18.48 6.36 -25.67
CA LEU A 576 18.39 5.16 -26.48
C LEU A 576 17.26 5.35 -27.49
N VAL A 577 17.57 5.18 -28.77
CA VAL A 577 16.58 5.36 -29.83
C VAL A 577 16.38 4.05 -30.58
N VAL A 578 15.17 3.51 -30.53
CA VAL A 578 14.83 2.29 -31.28
C VAL A 578 14.12 2.69 -32.56
N THR A 579 14.64 2.19 -33.68
CA THR A 579 14.18 2.57 -35.03
C THR A 579 13.83 1.34 -35.85
N ALA A 580 12.61 1.31 -36.38
CA ALA A 580 12.12 0.31 -37.33
C ALA A 580 11.82 0.97 -38.68
N THR A 581 12.45 0.49 -39.76
CA THR A 581 12.26 1.03 -41.12
C THR A 581 11.61 0.00 -42.04
N TYR A 582 10.59 0.41 -42.78
CA TYR A 582 9.74 -0.45 -43.61
C TYR A 582 9.95 -0.15 -45.08
N SER A 583 10.43 -1.16 -45.81
CA SER A 583 10.56 -1.11 -47.26
C SER A 583 9.28 -1.62 -47.92
N SER A 584 8.59 -0.75 -48.65
CA SER A 584 7.38 -1.10 -49.41
C SER A 584 7.53 -0.75 -50.89
N LYS A 585 6.80 -1.48 -51.76
CA LYS A 585 6.78 -1.19 -53.21
C LYS A 585 6.09 0.14 -53.56
N LYS A 586 5.30 0.68 -52.64
CA LYS A 586 4.60 1.97 -52.75
C LYS A 586 4.78 2.72 -51.43
N PRO A 587 5.21 4.00 -51.46
CA PRO A 587 5.34 4.81 -50.25
C PRO A 587 4.05 4.82 -49.42
N VAL A 588 4.20 4.76 -48.10
CA VAL A 588 3.08 4.94 -47.17
C VAL A 588 2.56 6.37 -47.31
N SER A 589 1.24 6.55 -47.35
CA SER A 589 0.68 7.90 -47.49
C SER A 589 0.90 8.73 -46.23
N LEU A 590 1.18 10.03 -46.37
CA LEU A 590 1.28 10.96 -45.22
C LEU A 590 0.00 10.99 -44.38
N LYS A 591 -1.17 10.72 -44.99
CA LYS A 591 -2.44 10.58 -44.26
C LYS A 591 -2.41 9.40 -43.28
N ALA A 592 -1.82 8.27 -43.68
CA ALA A 592 -1.69 7.10 -42.81
C ALA A 592 -0.65 7.33 -41.71
N ILE A 593 0.45 8.01 -42.02
CA ILE A 593 1.46 8.44 -41.03
C ILE A 593 0.83 9.38 -39.98
N ASN A 594 0.08 10.40 -40.43
CA ASN A 594 -0.58 11.32 -39.51
C ASN A 594 -1.67 10.64 -38.67
N ALA A 595 -2.46 9.74 -39.27
CA ALA A 595 -3.45 8.97 -38.51
C ALA A 595 -2.80 8.11 -37.43
N TRP A 596 -1.67 7.48 -37.75
CA TRP A 596 -0.88 6.71 -36.78
C TRP A 596 -0.41 7.58 -35.61
N ASN A 597 0.24 8.72 -35.90
CA ASN A 597 0.75 9.62 -34.87
C ASN A 597 -0.35 10.27 -34.01
N GLN A 598 -1.60 10.34 -34.49
CA GLN A 598 -2.75 10.79 -33.69
C GLN A 598 -3.24 9.72 -32.70
N GLU A 599 -3.06 8.45 -33.03
CA GLU A 599 -3.53 7.30 -32.24
C GLU A 599 -2.47 6.79 -31.26
N TYR A 600 -1.19 6.76 -31.68
CA TYR A 600 -0.08 6.20 -30.90
C TYR A 600 0.83 7.30 -30.36
N ARG A 601 0.80 7.51 -29.04
CA ARG A 601 1.51 8.60 -28.35
C ARG A 601 3.00 8.34 -28.08
N TRP A 602 3.41 7.07 -28.05
CA TRP A 602 4.76 6.66 -27.59
C TRP A 602 5.78 6.54 -28.72
N THR A 603 5.35 6.64 -29.97
CA THR A 603 6.22 6.47 -31.14
C THR A 603 5.97 7.59 -32.14
N ARG A 604 7.01 8.01 -32.85
CA ARG A 604 6.87 8.87 -34.04
C ARG A 604 7.02 8.05 -35.31
N ALA A 605 6.05 8.19 -36.21
CA ALA A 605 6.13 7.67 -37.56
C ALA A 605 6.39 8.80 -38.56
N TYR A 606 7.28 8.58 -39.52
CA TYR A 606 7.59 9.54 -40.59
C TYR A 606 8.11 8.82 -41.86
N LEU A 607 8.33 9.59 -42.93
CA LEU A 607 9.00 9.09 -44.15
C LEU A 607 10.45 9.59 -44.17
N ASP A 608 11.41 8.69 -44.41
CA ASP A 608 12.81 9.08 -44.58
C ASP A 608 13.08 9.73 -45.96
N ASP A 609 14.32 10.14 -46.19
CA ASP A 609 14.81 10.73 -47.45
C ASP A 609 14.61 9.80 -48.68
N LYS A 610 14.46 8.50 -48.45
CA LYS A 610 14.21 7.47 -49.45
C LYS A 610 12.73 7.10 -49.57
N ASN A 611 11.83 7.86 -48.93
CA ASN A 611 10.38 7.60 -48.85
C ASN A 611 10.03 6.24 -48.23
N ARG A 612 10.88 5.67 -47.38
CA ARG A 612 10.57 4.52 -46.54
C ARG A 612 9.86 4.99 -45.29
N ALA A 613 8.88 4.23 -44.82
CA ALA A 613 8.25 4.55 -43.54
C ALA A 613 9.19 4.15 -42.40
N VAL A 614 9.33 5.04 -41.43
CA VAL A 614 10.14 4.86 -40.24
C VAL A 614 9.23 5.03 -39.04
N LEU A 615 9.37 4.12 -38.08
CA LEU A 615 8.79 4.19 -36.75
C LEU A 615 9.93 4.28 -35.74
N GLN A 616 9.84 5.22 -34.80
CA GLN A 616 10.91 5.48 -33.85
C GLN A 616 10.36 5.78 -32.46
N MET A 617 11.10 5.35 -31.44
CA MET A 617 10.84 5.66 -30.05
C MET A 617 12.14 6.04 -29.34
N ASP A 618 12.10 7.18 -28.66
CA ASP A 618 13.20 7.70 -27.86
C ASP A 618 12.97 7.30 -26.38
N MET A 619 14.03 6.88 -25.70
CA MET A 619 14.04 6.53 -24.27
C MET A 619 15.19 7.28 -23.60
N ASN A 620 14.95 7.81 -22.40
CA ASN A 620 15.93 8.59 -21.65
C ASN A 620 16.14 7.99 -20.25
N SER A 621 17.38 8.01 -19.77
CA SER A 621 17.81 7.46 -18.47
C SER A 621 18.11 8.53 -17.42
N GLU A 622 17.97 9.81 -17.75
CA GLU A 622 18.19 10.94 -16.85
C GLU A 622 17.17 10.91 -15.70
N GLY A 623 17.66 11.03 -14.47
CA GLY A 623 16.84 10.81 -13.26
C GLY A 623 16.68 9.34 -12.85
N GLY A 624 17.20 8.40 -13.65
CA GLY A 624 17.28 6.98 -13.35
C GLY A 624 16.13 6.16 -13.91
N ILE A 625 16.46 5.14 -14.71
CA ILE A 625 15.48 4.18 -15.25
C ILE A 625 15.71 2.76 -14.71
N GLY A 626 14.67 2.14 -14.18
CA GLY A 626 14.74 0.75 -13.71
C GLY A 626 14.92 -0.24 -14.87
N LYS A 627 15.67 -1.33 -14.62
CA LYS A 627 15.93 -2.40 -15.61
C LYS A 627 14.65 -2.97 -16.23
N GLU A 628 13.63 -3.22 -15.40
CA GLU A 628 12.32 -3.74 -15.84
C GLU A 628 11.55 -2.74 -16.70
N ASN A 629 11.61 -1.44 -16.37
CA ASN A 629 10.94 -0.39 -17.14
C ASN A 629 11.55 -0.27 -18.54
N LEU A 630 12.87 -0.35 -18.67
CA LEU A 630 13.54 -0.38 -19.97
C LEU A 630 13.10 -1.59 -20.80
N GLN A 631 13.04 -2.77 -20.18
CA GLN A 631 12.58 -3.99 -20.85
C GLN A 631 11.11 -3.90 -21.30
N ILE A 632 10.24 -3.29 -20.49
CA ILE A 632 8.84 -3.04 -20.86
C ILE A 632 8.77 -2.12 -22.08
N MET A 633 9.51 -1.00 -22.08
CA MET A 633 9.51 -0.07 -23.22
C MET A 633 10.02 -0.73 -24.50
N LEU A 634 11.12 -1.50 -24.43
CA LEU A 634 11.62 -2.26 -25.59
C LEU A 634 10.56 -3.24 -26.13
N ASN A 635 9.90 -4.01 -25.26
CA ASN A 635 8.80 -4.91 -25.66
C ASN A 635 7.63 -4.14 -26.29
N THR A 636 7.23 -3.02 -25.69
CA THR A 636 6.17 -2.16 -26.22
C THR A 636 6.51 -1.66 -27.61
N PHE A 637 7.75 -1.20 -27.85
CA PHE A 637 8.17 -0.79 -29.19
C PHE A 637 8.04 -1.91 -30.21
N PHE A 638 8.52 -3.11 -29.90
CA PHE A 638 8.47 -4.20 -30.87
C PHE A 638 7.03 -4.65 -31.18
N SER A 639 6.14 -4.61 -30.20
CA SER A 639 4.70 -4.84 -30.42
C SER A 639 4.11 -3.76 -31.34
N ILE A 640 4.38 -2.49 -31.06
CA ILE A 640 3.88 -1.36 -31.86
C ILE A 640 4.46 -1.41 -33.29
N ALA A 641 5.71 -1.87 -33.44
CA ALA A 641 6.34 -2.04 -34.74
C ALA A 641 5.62 -3.09 -35.60
N GLU A 642 5.12 -4.17 -35.01
CA GLU A 642 4.30 -5.17 -35.72
C GLU A 642 2.98 -4.56 -36.21
N ASP A 643 2.27 -3.83 -35.34
CA ASP A 643 1.03 -3.14 -35.67
C ASP A 643 1.24 -2.09 -36.79
N PHE A 644 2.35 -1.35 -36.72
CA PHE A 644 2.69 -0.37 -37.76
C PHE A 644 3.01 -1.04 -39.10
N SER A 645 3.57 -2.25 -39.11
CA SER A 645 3.75 -3.03 -40.34
C SER A 645 2.42 -3.35 -41.02
N VAL A 646 1.35 -3.56 -40.25
CA VAL A 646 0.00 -3.77 -40.79
C VAL A 646 -0.58 -2.46 -41.31
N ALA A 647 -0.51 -1.39 -40.51
CA ALA A 647 -1.03 -0.07 -40.87
C ALA A 647 -0.34 0.53 -42.11
N SER A 648 0.97 0.36 -42.22
CA SER A 648 1.79 0.83 -43.35
C SER A 648 1.50 0.08 -44.66
N LYS A 649 0.91 -1.13 -44.59
CA LYS A 649 0.48 -1.93 -45.75
C LYS A 649 -0.99 -1.72 -46.12
N ALA A 650 -1.79 -1.10 -45.25
CA ALA A 650 -3.20 -0.86 -45.52
C ALA A 650 -3.38 0.15 -46.67
N ALA A 651 -4.23 -0.18 -47.65
CA ALA A 651 -4.59 0.76 -48.71
C ALA A 651 -5.32 1.96 -48.08
N PRO A 652 -5.07 3.21 -48.57
CA PRO A 652 -5.75 4.38 -48.02
C PRO A 652 -7.27 4.18 -48.12
N ALA A 653 -7.96 4.30 -46.98
CA ALA A 653 -9.41 4.34 -46.95
C ALA A 653 -9.87 5.49 -47.86
N LYS A 654 -10.74 5.16 -48.82
CA LYS A 654 -11.28 6.07 -49.85
C LYS A 654 -11.88 7.33 -49.25
#